data_AF-A0A7V9RF54-F1
#
_entry.id   AF-A0A7V9RF54-F1
#
_cell.length_a   1.000
_cell.length_b   1.000
_cell.length_c   1.000
_cell.angle_alpha   90.00
_cell.angle_beta   90.00
_cell.angle_gamma   90.00
#
_symmetry.space_group_name_H-M   'P 1'
#
loop_
_entity.id
_entity.type
_entity.pdbx_description
1 polymer ?
#
loop_
_entity_poly.entity_id
_entity_poly.type
_entity_poly.pdbx_seq_one_letter_code
_entity_poly.pdbx_strand_id
1 'polypeptide(L)'
;MRVVSPLGSLALMFLVGCATSSAPDPGLEGLAVTRVAPDTIIPGTKLQVTGASFVESQWGDASLVLSGDGGTVRWPATFVDFTTMTIAIDASMIDQIGAEDFTGTATVEVVATSDGLTYASESIEVDLAFRQELDPSVASIEATGVIFVNDQIQIEGDGFLLGGDEGVTVAKLEGCFTPEAGGACAPISELELATQPLEALSRETAVFPFSPKIAGIKPGTFTGRITVINKQKDLAPSPAPTVDVSYDLVTSQIFSVDPPAASLGQYVFVKGGGFVGGESGALTELELEGTFARTGGGSAPVLMTLLPEFVEGRLVRYVVNTDDSLGQALDLRQDTGQFTGTITPVVTFGPDTVRGVSTNASFAIAPVKQVVYLLYQPSYVEGLRDFGLRAVDKKIRERIIEVCKRTYRGVNIEFRDAPPTDFALFEQVELLGVDPNGTGLFGYDNSPGKDNGNERLYDRLGGVNALTQQDGYPGYGGVFIRSLMGFSKHPGSFATSVPGADATFDAIFDPFRSDIGEPVTSSDIAGGLATLTDGFACPGSDRKSRVECAVFVLGNLIGGTLSHEIGHSLGLANPYMEGFHNAGDAPARLMDAGGDRPFNERAELDGTAPGEFCDDEYEYLRQILPSSEAAPQVQRASCF
;
A
#
# COMPACT_ATOMS: atom_id res chain seq x y z
N MET A 1 43.32 32.68 -72.70
CA MET A 1 42.85 31.33 -72.34
C MET A 1 43.00 31.21 -70.82
N ARG A 2 41.88 31.10 -70.09
CA ARG A 2 41.67 30.66 -68.68
C ARG A 2 42.43 31.36 -67.52
N VAL A 3 41.72 32.12 -66.64
CA VAL A 3 41.14 31.75 -65.30
C VAL A 3 42.17 32.02 -64.16
N VAL A 4 42.08 33.09 -63.34
CA VAL A 4 41.22 33.32 -62.12
C VAL A 4 41.56 32.30 -61.00
N SER A 5 41.85 32.54 -59.73
CA SER A 5 41.90 33.68 -58.77
C SER A 5 42.65 33.21 -57.48
N PRO A 6 42.87 34.06 -56.45
CA PRO A 6 43.94 33.90 -55.44
C PRO A 6 43.55 33.18 -54.13
N LEU A 7 44.58 32.74 -53.40
CA LEU A 7 44.55 32.25 -52.02
C LEU A 7 43.98 33.31 -51.05
N GLY A 8 42.95 32.92 -50.29
CA GLY A 8 42.50 33.61 -49.07
C GLY A 8 42.86 32.78 -47.84
N SER A 9 43.53 33.40 -46.86
CA SER A 9 43.88 32.80 -45.57
C SER A 9 42.64 32.66 -44.68
N LEU A 10 42.43 31.46 -44.13
CA LEU A 10 41.37 31.14 -43.17
C LEU A 10 41.91 31.35 -41.75
N ALA A 11 41.26 32.23 -40.98
CA ALA A 11 41.51 32.41 -39.55
C ALA A 11 40.80 31.30 -38.76
N LEU A 12 41.55 30.60 -37.91
CA LEU A 12 41.06 29.55 -37.04
C LEU A 12 40.59 30.17 -35.71
N MET A 13 39.27 30.21 -35.45
CA MET A 13 38.71 30.50 -34.13
C MET A 13 38.68 29.22 -33.30
N PHE A 14 39.40 29.21 -32.18
CA PHE A 14 39.22 28.20 -31.13
C PHE A 14 38.03 28.59 -30.24
N LEU A 15 36.92 27.88 -30.39
CA LEU A 15 35.83 27.85 -29.41
C LEU A 15 36.20 26.85 -28.31
N VAL A 16 36.59 27.35 -27.15
CA VAL A 16 36.69 26.56 -25.91
C VAL A 16 35.28 26.53 -25.31
N GLY A 17 34.53 25.47 -25.61
CA GLY A 17 33.28 25.16 -24.91
C GLY A 17 33.60 24.39 -23.63
N CYS A 18 33.45 25.02 -22.48
CA CYS A 18 33.38 24.31 -21.19
C CYS A 18 32.03 23.60 -21.12
N ALA A 19 31.99 22.32 -21.48
CA ALA A 19 30.87 21.44 -21.14
C ALA A 19 31.01 21.06 -19.66
N THR A 20 30.21 21.65 -18.79
CA THR A 20 29.98 21.12 -17.44
C THR A 20 29.07 19.91 -17.59
N SER A 21 29.66 18.72 -17.57
CA SER A 21 29.04 17.43 -17.88
C SER A 21 28.58 16.67 -16.62
N SER A 22 27.93 17.33 -15.67
CA SER A 22 27.20 16.59 -14.63
C SER A 22 25.83 16.25 -15.19
N ALA A 23 25.59 14.97 -15.46
CA ALA A 23 24.24 14.49 -15.73
C ALA A 23 23.34 14.89 -14.55
N PRO A 24 22.11 15.38 -14.80
CA PRO A 24 21.19 15.77 -13.74
C PRO A 24 20.92 14.58 -12.79
N ASP A 25 20.54 14.87 -11.55
CA ASP A 25 20.19 13.85 -10.56
C ASP A 25 19.05 12.97 -11.12
N PRO A 26 19.31 11.69 -11.45
CA PRO A 26 18.30 10.81 -12.05
C PRO A 26 17.14 10.52 -11.08
N GLY A 27 17.33 10.80 -9.78
CA GLY A 27 16.33 10.73 -8.72
C GLY A 27 15.22 11.76 -8.83
N LEU A 28 15.54 12.92 -9.40
CA LEU A 28 14.67 14.09 -9.56
C LEU A 28 14.20 14.28 -11.00
N GLU A 29 14.54 13.34 -11.89
CA GLU A 29 13.97 13.32 -13.22
C GLU A 29 12.45 13.05 -13.12
N GLY A 30 11.65 13.89 -13.76
CA GLY A 30 10.19 13.84 -13.66
C GLY A 30 9.62 14.47 -12.39
N LEU A 31 10.41 15.26 -11.64
CA LEU A 31 9.90 16.09 -10.54
C LEU A 31 8.70 16.91 -11.02
N ALA A 32 7.54 16.64 -10.44
CA ALA A 32 6.29 17.25 -10.85
C ALA A 32 5.45 17.58 -9.62
N VAL A 33 4.70 18.67 -9.71
CA VAL A 33 3.61 18.97 -8.79
C VAL A 33 2.30 18.92 -9.59
N THR A 34 1.28 18.31 -9.02
CA THR A 34 -0.03 18.13 -9.67
C THR A 34 -1.18 18.70 -8.85
N ARG A 35 -1.00 18.87 -7.52
CA ARG A 35 -2.01 19.47 -6.64
C ARG A 35 -1.37 20.07 -5.39
N VAL A 36 -1.95 21.17 -4.93
CA VAL A 36 -1.74 21.75 -3.59
C VAL A 36 -3.12 21.87 -2.93
N ALA A 37 -3.30 21.34 -1.71
CA ALA A 37 -4.59 21.33 -1.02
C ALA A 37 -4.40 21.30 0.52
N PRO A 38 -5.37 21.76 1.33
CA PRO A 38 -6.65 22.35 0.96
C PRO A 38 -6.52 23.75 0.37
N ASP A 39 -7.58 24.23 -0.30
CA ASP A 39 -7.61 25.56 -0.90
C ASP A 39 -7.77 26.67 0.15
N THR A 40 -8.41 26.37 1.28
CA THR A 40 -8.51 27.31 2.42
C THR A 40 -7.57 26.92 3.55
N ILE A 41 -6.70 27.84 3.92
CA ILE A 41 -5.55 27.66 4.82
C ILE A 41 -5.69 28.60 6.03
N ILE A 42 -5.54 28.04 7.22
CA ILE A 42 -5.50 28.73 8.51
C ILE A 42 -4.25 28.33 9.31
N PRO A 43 -3.92 29.03 10.40
CA PRO A 43 -2.88 28.56 11.31
C PRO A 43 -3.17 27.12 11.79
N GLY A 44 -2.17 26.24 11.69
CA GLY A 44 -2.28 24.82 12.01
C GLY A 44 -2.67 23.92 10.83
N THR A 45 -3.00 24.48 9.66
CA THR A 45 -3.29 23.69 8.45
C THR A 45 -2.08 22.86 8.05
N LYS A 46 -2.29 21.57 7.83
CA LYS A 46 -1.30 20.69 7.19
C LYS A 46 -1.54 20.68 5.69
N LEU A 47 -0.86 21.58 4.97
CA LEU A 47 -0.96 21.68 3.53
C LEU A 47 -0.31 20.47 2.88
N GLN A 48 -1.02 19.79 1.99
CA GLN A 48 -0.55 18.65 1.23
C GLN A 48 -0.19 19.07 -0.20
N VAL A 49 0.96 18.59 -0.66
CA VAL A 49 1.43 18.74 -2.04
C VAL A 49 1.50 17.35 -2.66
N THR A 50 0.80 17.15 -3.76
CA THR A 50 0.79 15.90 -4.53
C THR A 50 1.56 16.07 -5.83
N GLY A 51 2.30 15.05 -6.24
CA GLY A 51 3.18 15.12 -7.40
C GLY A 51 3.92 13.81 -7.70
N ALA A 52 5.13 13.92 -8.22
CA ALA A 52 5.99 12.79 -8.55
C ALA A 52 7.48 13.12 -8.29
N SER A 53 8.27 12.05 -8.07
CA SER A 53 9.72 12.12 -7.85
C SER A 53 10.14 13.01 -6.67
N PHE A 54 9.31 13.08 -5.62
CA PHE A 54 9.73 13.70 -4.35
C PHE A 54 10.78 12.82 -3.67
N VAL A 55 11.64 13.43 -2.85
CA VAL A 55 12.74 12.73 -2.19
C VAL A 55 12.80 13.05 -0.71
N GLU A 56 13.33 12.12 0.07
CA GLU A 56 13.58 12.31 1.49
C GLU A 56 14.78 13.24 1.72
N SER A 57 14.83 13.90 2.89
CA SER A 57 15.87 14.88 3.27
C SER A 57 17.32 14.42 3.09
N GLN A 58 17.60 13.13 3.21
CA GLN A 58 18.95 12.59 2.97
C GLN A 58 19.41 12.75 1.50
N TRP A 59 18.48 12.86 0.56
CA TRP A 59 18.72 12.98 -0.87
C TRP A 59 18.49 14.39 -1.42
N GLY A 60 17.67 15.19 -0.73
CA GLY A 60 17.55 16.62 -1.01
C GLY A 60 16.56 17.32 -0.11
N ASP A 61 16.74 18.62 0.04
CA ASP A 61 15.85 19.49 0.80
C ASP A 61 14.76 20.04 -0.12
N ALA A 62 13.51 19.65 0.13
CA ALA A 62 12.36 20.06 -0.67
C ALA A 62 11.68 21.31 -0.10
N SER A 63 11.19 22.17 -0.97
CA SER A 63 10.40 23.36 -0.63
C SER A 63 9.26 23.56 -1.61
N LEU A 64 8.10 23.98 -1.10
CA LEU A 64 7.02 24.53 -1.91
C LEU A 64 7.30 26.02 -2.15
N VAL A 65 7.27 26.43 -3.41
CA VAL A 65 7.40 27.83 -3.84
C VAL A 65 6.05 28.28 -4.37
N LEU A 66 5.51 29.35 -3.79
CA LEU A 66 4.29 30.01 -4.28
C LEU A 66 4.69 31.38 -4.85
N SER A 67 4.29 31.65 -6.09
CA SER A 67 4.57 32.92 -6.78
C SER A 67 3.30 33.54 -7.32
N GLY A 68 3.01 34.78 -6.93
CA GLY A 68 1.84 35.54 -7.39
C GLY A 68 2.07 37.04 -7.32
N ASP A 69 1.01 37.83 -7.45
CA ASP A 69 1.08 39.29 -7.50
C ASP A 69 1.67 39.92 -6.21
N GLY A 70 1.55 39.22 -5.08
CA GLY A 70 2.12 39.62 -3.78
C GLY A 70 3.62 39.31 -3.61
N GLY A 71 4.23 38.62 -4.56
CA GLY A 71 5.63 38.18 -4.50
C GLY A 71 5.78 36.65 -4.47
N THR A 72 6.97 36.21 -4.09
CA THR A 72 7.32 34.79 -4.00
C THR A 72 7.66 34.41 -2.57
N VAL A 73 7.02 33.36 -2.06
CA VAL A 73 7.36 32.73 -0.78
C VAL A 73 7.89 31.32 -1.01
N ARG A 74 8.75 30.85 -0.11
CA ARG A 74 9.32 29.50 -0.12
C ARG A 74 9.13 28.87 1.26
N TRP A 75 8.41 27.75 1.31
CA TRP A 75 8.15 27.02 2.55
C TRP A 75 8.78 25.63 2.52
N PRO A 76 9.45 25.21 3.61
CA PRO A 76 10.04 23.88 3.70
C PRO A 76 8.94 22.81 3.65
N ALA A 77 9.16 21.78 2.83
CA ALA A 77 8.24 20.66 2.68
C ALA A 77 8.82 19.40 3.33
N THR A 78 7.97 18.66 4.04
CA THR A 78 8.33 17.37 4.66
C THR A 78 7.88 16.24 3.75
N PHE A 79 8.83 15.38 3.36
CA PHE A 79 8.58 14.17 2.59
C PHE A 79 7.64 13.21 3.35
N VAL A 80 6.62 12.70 2.66
CA VAL A 80 5.76 11.61 3.16
C VAL A 80 6.02 10.35 2.32
N ASP A 81 5.94 10.50 1.01
CA ASP A 81 6.27 9.47 0.03
C ASP A 81 6.67 10.13 -1.31
N PHE A 82 7.02 9.33 -2.33
CA PHE A 82 7.48 9.80 -3.64
C PHE A 82 6.45 10.63 -4.43
N THR A 83 5.20 10.68 -3.96
CA THR A 83 4.07 11.42 -4.55
C THR A 83 3.43 12.43 -3.61
N THR A 84 3.80 12.45 -2.33
CA THR A 84 3.19 13.30 -1.30
C THR A 84 4.25 13.99 -0.44
N MET A 85 4.10 15.30 -0.27
CA MET A 85 4.78 16.09 0.76
C MET A 85 3.77 16.90 1.57
N THR A 86 4.19 17.35 2.75
CA THR A 86 3.34 18.16 3.63
C THR A 86 4.09 19.35 4.20
N ILE A 87 3.38 20.47 4.38
CA ILE A 87 3.86 21.70 5.00
C ILE A 87 2.97 21.99 6.20
N ALA A 88 3.57 22.20 7.37
CA ALA A 88 2.85 22.63 8.56
C ALA A 88 2.75 24.17 8.53
N ILE A 89 1.54 24.69 8.34
CA ILE A 89 1.31 26.13 8.21
C ILE A 89 1.13 26.76 9.60
N ASP A 90 1.83 27.87 9.84
CA ASP A 90 1.63 28.71 11.01
C ASP A 90 1.21 30.13 10.62
N ALA A 91 0.85 30.94 11.62
CA ALA A 91 0.42 32.33 11.39
C ALA A 91 1.50 33.18 10.67
N SER A 92 2.78 32.92 10.93
CA SER A 92 3.87 33.66 10.30
C SER A 92 4.03 33.36 8.82
N MET A 93 3.72 32.12 8.39
CA MET A 93 3.67 31.75 6.99
C MET A 93 2.51 32.44 6.26
N ILE A 94 1.35 32.53 6.91
CA ILE A 94 0.20 33.26 6.37
C ILE A 94 0.54 34.75 6.20
N ASP A 95 1.17 35.36 7.21
CA ASP A 95 1.60 36.76 7.16
C ASP A 95 2.60 37.05 6.03
N GLN A 96 3.41 36.06 5.61
CA GLN A 96 4.35 36.19 4.49
C GLN A 96 3.65 36.34 3.13
N ILE A 97 2.46 35.76 2.95
CA ILE A 97 1.68 35.92 1.71
C ILE A 97 1.18 37.36 1.58
N GLY A 98 0.77 37.97 2.70
CA GLY A 98 0.34 39.37 2.76
C GLY A 98 -1.00 39.66 2.05
N ALA A 99 -1.74 38.62 1.64
CA ALA A 99 -3.06 38.71 1.01
C ALA A 99 -3.98 37.61 1.55
N GLU A 100 -5.27 37.92 1.67
CA GLU A 100 -6.29 36.93 2.07
C GLU A 100 -6.60 35.94 0.94
N ASP A 101 -6.63 36.40 -0.31
CA ASP A 101 -6.83 35.52 -1.46
C ASP A 101 -5.58 35.59 -2.35
N PHE A 102 -5.05 34.41 -2.69
CA PHE A 102 -3.86 34.22 -3.52
C PHE A 102 -4.25 33.50 -4.80
N THR A 103 -4.01 34.16 -5.92
CA THR A 103 -4.01 33.52 -7.25
C THR A 103 -2.59 33.62 -7.79
N GLY A 104 -2.03 32.50 -8.22
CA GLY A 104 -0.68 32.44 -8.72
C GLY A 104 -0.26 31.02 -9.06
N THR A 105 1.04 30.76 -9.03
CA THR A 105 1.59 29.45 -9.34
C THR A 105 2.28 28.79 -8.16
N ALA A 106 2.22 27.47 -8.13
CA ALA A 106 2.95 26.61 -7.21
C ALA A 106 4.02 25.80 -7.96
N THR A 107 5.20 25.69 -7.36
CA THR A 107 6.33 24.88 -7.86
C THR A 107 6.97 24.16 -6.69
N VAL A 108 7.44 22.92 -6.91
CA VAL A 108 8.29 22.23 -5.94
C VAL A 108 9.74 22.42 -6.37
N GLU A 109 10.57 22.91 -5.45
CA GLU A 109 12.01 22.95 -5.60
C GLU A 109 12.68 21.93 -4.69
N VAL A 110 13.70 21.23 -5.18
CA VAL A 110 14.54 20.32 -4.41
C VAL A 110 15.99 20.70 -4.60
N VAL A 111 16.70 20.98 -3.50
CA VAL A 111 18.16 21.09 -3.52
C VAL A 111 18.74 19.70 -3.31
N ALA A 112 19.30 19.10 -4.37
CA ALA A 112 19.79 17.72 -4.31
C ALA A 112 21.10 17.62 -3.53
N THR A 113 21.20 16.64 -2.62
CA THR A 113 22.42 16.37 -1.85
C THR A 113 23.56 15.83 -2.73
N SER A 114 23.22 15.23 -3.87
CA SER A 114 24.16 14.55 -4.77
C SER A 114 25.09 15.52 -5.52
N ASP A 115 24.57 16.64 -5.98
CA ASP A 115 25.29 17.63 -6.80
C ASP A 115 25.16 19.08 -6.28
N GLY A 116 24.31 19.31 -5.28
CA GLY A 116 24.03 20.64 -4.72
C GLY A 116 23.19 21.54 -5.63
N LEU A 117 22.65 21.02 -6.75
CA LEU A 117 21.84 21.78 -7.69
C LEU A 117 20.38 21.85 -7.24
N THR A 118 19.70 22.92 -7.64
CA THR A 118 18.26 23.07 -7.44
C THR A 118 17.50 22.56 -8.66
N TYR A 119 16.62 21.60 -8.43
CA TYR A 119 15.68 21.07 -9.39
C TYR A 119 14.30 21.64 -9.11
N ALA A 120 13.59 22.08 -10.14
CA ALA A 120 12.25 22.65 -10.01
C ALA A 120 11.28 21.85 -10.87
N SER A 121 10.07 21.62 -10.36
CA SER A 121 8.96 21.08 -11.15
C SER A 121 8.49 22.09 -12.20
N GLU A 122 7.65 21.64 -13.14
CA GLU A 122 6.75 22.57 -13.84
C GLU A 122 5.82 23.25 -12.83
N SER A 123 5.40 24.47 -13.15
CA SER A 123 4.49 25.25 -12.30
C SER A 123 3.03 24.88 -12.59
N ILE A 124 2.21 24.77 -11.54
CA ILE A 124 0.75 24.67 -11.67
C ILE A 124 0.08 25.95 -11.18
N GLU A 125 -1.07 26.30 -11.75
CA GLU A 125 -1.91 27.37 -11.24
C GLU A 125 -2.59 26.92 -9.94
N VAL A 126 -2.69 27.83 -8.97
CA VAL A 126 -3.37 27.60 -7.68
C VAL A 126 -4.16 28.84 -7.27
N ASP A 127 -5.30 28.57 -6.64
CA ASP A 127 -6.15 29.56 -5.97
C ASP A 127 -6.27 29.15 -4.50
N LEU A 128 -5.67 29.95 -3.60
CA LEU A 128 -5.59 29.66 -2.17
C LEU A 128 -6.18 30.81 -1.36
N ALA A 129 -7.04 30.49 -0.40
CA ALA A 129 -7.63 31.42 0.55
C ALA A 129 -6.94 31.30 1.91
N PHE A 130 -6.25 32.35 2.33
CA PHE A 130 -5.61 32.47 3.63
C PHE A 130 -6.54 33.21 4.61
N ARG A 131 -6.79 32.59 5.77
CA ARG A 131 -7.63 33.15 6.84
C ARG A 131 -6.92 33.00 8.18
N GLN A 132 -7.29 33.82 9.16
CA GLN A 132 -6.78 33.67 10.54
C GLN A 132 -7.70 32.78 11.40
N GLU A 133 -9.00 32.81 11.09
CA GLU A 133 -10.02 32.01 11.75
C GLU A 133 -11.08 31.56 10.73
N LEU A 134 -11.86 30.53 11.08
CA LEU A 134 -12.97 30.01 10.29
C LEU A 134 -14.20 29.88 11.17
N ASP A 135 -15.27 30.58 10.77
CA ASP A 135 -16.60 30.36 11.31
C ASP A 135 -17.28 29.22 10.54
N PRO A 136 -17.89 28.24 11.23
CA PRO A 136 -18.61 27.18 10.54
C PRO A 136 -19.91 27.74 9.97
N SER A 137 -20.17 27.45 8.70
CA SER A 137 -21.47 27.68 8.09
C SER A 137 -22.16 26.33 7.87
N VAL A 138 -23.45 26.24 8.17
CA VAL A 138 -24.25 25.03 7.98
C VAL A 138 -25.31 25.34 6.95
N ALA A 139 -25.20 24.72 5.78
CA ALA A 139 -26.18 24.80 4.71
C ALA A 139 -27.31 23.78 4.93
N SER A 140 -26.96 22.55 5.30
CA SER A 140 -27.94 21.50 5.56
C SER A 140 -27.42 20.48 6.59
N ILE A 141 -28.36 19.90 7.33
CA ILE A 141 -28.19 18.67 8.12
C ILE A 141 -29.42 17.84 7.80
N GLU A 142 -29.27 16.52 7.67
CA GLU A 142 -30.42 15.62 7.54
C GLU A 142 -31.32 15.79 8.78
N ALA A 143 -32.41 16.55 8.65
CA ALA A 143 -33.21 16.97 9.79
C ALA A 143 -34.17 15.88 10.26
N THR A 144 -34.57 14.97 9.37
CA THR A 144 -35.45 13.84 9.69
C THR A 144 -35.07 12.61 8.91
N GLY A 145 -35.10 11.44 9.55
CA GLY A 145 -34.78 10.19 8.87
C GLY A 145 -34.92 8.96 9.77
N VAL A 146 -34.98 7.80 9.13
CA VAL A 146 -34.79 6.51 9.79
C VAL A 146 -33.30 6.22 9.79
N ILE A 147 -32.72 6.07 10.97
CA ILE A 147 -31.29 5.84 11.15
C ILE A 147 -31.03 4.60 11.99
N PHE A 148 -29.82 4.09 11.89
CA PHE A 148 -29.29 3.14 12.84
C PHE A 148 -28.33 3.81 13.83
N VAL A 149 -28.04 3.10 14.92
CA VAL A 149 -26.94 3.49 15.82
C VAL A 149 -25.64 3.57 15.03
N ASN A 150 -24.84 4.60 15.32
CA ASN A 150 -23.57 4.91 14.66
C ASN A 150 -23.69 5.23 13.15
N ASP A 151 -24.89 5.50 12.63
CA ASP A 151 -25.01 6.11 11.31
C ASP A 151 -24.32 7.48 11.30
N GLN A 152 -23.60 7.77 10.21
CA GLN A 152 -22.94 9.05 10.01
C GLN A 152 -23.99 10.10 9.62
N ILE A 153 -24.18 11.09 10.49
CA ILE A 153 -25.00 12.25 10.20
C ILE A 153 -24.15 13.25 9.44
N GLN A 154 -24.54 13.51 8.19
CA GLN A 154 -23.85 14.45 7.32
C GLN A 154 -24.30 15.89 7.58
N ILE A 155 -23.32 16.78 7.60
CA ILE A 155 -23.46 18.23 7.70
C ILE A 155 -22.84 18.80 6.43
N GLU A 156 -23.65 19.46 5.61
CA GLU A 156 -23.20 20.22 4.45
C GLU A 156 -23.05 21.68 4.84
N GLY A 157 -21.99 22.33 4.37
CA GLY A 157 -21.68 23.69 4.75
C GLY A 157 -20.32 24.14 4.24
N ASP A 158 -19.63 24.93 5.06
CA ASP A 158 -18.27 25.40 4.78
C ASP A 158 -17.58 25.80 6.10
N GLY A 159 -16.27 25.98 6.07
CA GLY A 159 -15.47 26.44 7.20
C GLY A 159 -15.24 25.37 8.26
N PHE A 160 -15.50 24.09 7.98
CA PHE A 160 -15.18 23.01 8.91
C PHE A 160 -13.65 22.84 9.06
N LEU A 161 -13.19 22.57 10.28
CA LEU A 161 -11.79 22.35 10.60
C LEU A 161 -11.36 20.94 10.21
N LEU A 162 -10.15 20.80 9.69
CA LEU A 162 -9.62 19.52 9.21
C LEU A 162 -9.00 18.64 10.32
N GLY A 163 -9.00 19.12 11.57
CA GLY A 163 -8.36 18.46 12.70
C GLY A 163 -6.91 18.88 12.90
N GLY A 164 -6.18 18.12 13.72
CA GLY A 164 -4.76 18.36 13.98
C GLY A 164 -4.51 19.68 14.71
N ASP A 165 -3.55 20.46 14.21
CA ASP A 165 -3.15 21.73 14.83
C ASP A 165 -4.12 22.89 14.57
N GLU A 166 -5.04 22.77 13.61
CA GLU A 166 -6.11 23.75 13.36
C GLU A 166 -7.12 23.83 14.51
N GLY A 167 -7.32 22.72 15.22
CA GLY A 167 -8.41 22.53 16.18
C GLY A 167 -9.42 21.49 15.71
N VAL A 168 -10.65 21.54 16.22
CA VAL A 168 -11.68 20.52 15.95
C VAL A 168 -13.05 21.16 15.73
N THR A 169 -13.77 20.71 14.72
CA THR A 169 -15.21 20.98 14.58
C THR A 169 -15.99 19.93 15.37
N VAL A 170 -16.95 20.36 16.18
CA VAL A 170 -17.81 19.47 16.96
C VAL A 170 -19.29 19.72 16.67
N ALA A 171 -20.07 18.66 16.64
CA ALA A 171 -21.53 18.71 16.67
C ALA A 171 -21.99 18.60 18.12
N LYS A 172 -22.58 19.69 18.64
CA LYS A 172 -23.20 19.73 19.96
C LYS A 172 -24.66 19.33 19.84
N LEU A 173 -25.03 18.21 20.44
CA LEU A 173 -26.39 17.67 20.49
C LEU A 173 -27.03 17.88 21.86
N GLU A 174 -28.31 18.25 21.86
CA GLU A 174 -29.19 18.25 23.02
C GLU A 174 -30.61 17.85 22.61
N GLY A 175 -31.39 17.24 23.50
CA GLY A 175 -32.74 16.81 23.14
C GLY A 175 -33.33 15.80 24.12
N CYS A 176 -34.18 14.94 23.62
CA CYS A 176 -34.73 13.82 24.38
C CYS A 176 -35.01 12.62 23.47
N PHE A 177 -35.11 11.44 24.08
CA PHE A 177 -35.39 10.18 23.37
C PHE A 177 -36.65 9.51 23.92
N THR A 178 -37.47 8.99 23.02
CA THR A 178 -38.68 8.23 23.33
C THR A 178 -38.56 6.80 22.80
N PRO A 179 -38.41 5.78 23.68
CA PRO A 179 -38.32 4.39 23.24
C PRO A 179 -39.59 3.92 22.51
N GLU A 180 -39.43 3.04 21.52
CA GLU A 180 -40.57 2.46 20.77
C GLU A 180 -41.54 1.69 21.68
N ALA A 181 -41.02 1.05 22.75
CA ALA A 181 -41.82 0.35 23.76
C ALA A 181 -42.76 1.28 24.57
N GLY A 182 -42.67 2.60 24.36
CA GLY A 182 -43.45 3.62 25.05
C GLY A 182 -42.72 4.21 26.27
N GLY A 183 -43.10 5.42 26.64
CA GLY A 183 -42.49 6.17 27.74
C GLY A 183 -42.61 7.68 27.55
N ALA A 184 -42.15 8.44 28.55
CA ALA A 184 -41.94 9.87 28.39
C ALA A 184 -40.62 10.13 27.67
N CYS A 185 -40.51 11.27 26.97
CA CYS A 185 -39.25 11.68 26.35
C CYS A 185 -38.19 11.89 27.43
N ALA A 186 -37.20 11.00 27.50
CA ALA A 186 -36.14 11.05 28.48
C ALA A 186 -35.09 12.08 28.02
N PRO A 187 -34.74 13.08 28.85
CA PRO A 187 -33.81 14.12 28.44
C PRO A 187 -32.41 13.53 28.20
N ILE A 188 -31.78 13.97 27.13
CA ILE A 188 -30.39 13.65 26.80
C ILE A 188 -29.53 14.82 27.25
N SER A 189 -28.57 14.55 28.13
CA SER A 189 -27.55 15.52 28.51
C SER A 189 -26.79 15.97 27.27
N GLU A 190 -26.46 17.26 27.24
CA GLU A 190 -25.64 17.85 26.19
C GLU A 190 -24.40 17.00 25.90
N LEU A 191 -24.20 16.67 24.63
CA LEU A 191 -23.08 15.87 24.15
C LEU A 191 -22.41 16.59 22.99
N GLU A 192 -21.08 16.66 23.03
CA GLU A 192 -20.27 17.12 21.91
C GLU A 192 -19.61 15.93 21.23
N LEU A 193 -19.79 15.83 19.92
CA LEU A 193 -19.20 14.79 19.09
C LEU A 193 -18.25 15.45 18.09
N ALA A 194 -16.99 14.99 18.05
CA ALA A 194 -16.06 15.46 17.04
C ALA A 194 -16.56 15.06 15.65
N THR A 195 -16.53 16.01 14.72
CA THR A 195 -16.83 15.74 13.32
C THR A 195 -15.55 15.35 12.57
N GLN A 196 -15.70 14.67 11.45
CA GLN A 196 -14.62 14.40 10.51
C GLN A 196 -15.02 14.91 9.12
N PRO A 197 -14.07 15.39 8.30
CA PRO A 197 -14.38 15.72 6.92
C PRO A 197 -14.78 14.45 6.17
N LEU A 198 -15.85 14.52 5.37
CA LEU A 198 -16.28 13.38 4.55
C LEU A 198 -15.26 13.07 3.45
N GLU A 199 -14.73 14.13 2.84
CA GLU A 199 -13.65 14.04 1.86
C GLU A 199 -12.37 14.63 2.46
N ALA A 200 -11.25 13.91 2.36
CA ALA A 200 -9.98 14.37 2.89
C ALA A 200 -9.62 15.75 2.34
N LEU A 201 -9.21 16.65 3.24
CA LEU A 201 -8.85 18.05 2.94
C LEU A 201 -10.02 18.93 2.44
N SER A 202 -11.26 18.44 2.42
CA SER A 202 -12.44 19.28 2.14
C SER A 202 -13.01 19.88 3.42
N ARG A 203 -13.48 21.14 3.32
CA ARG A 203 -14.15 21.86 4.42
C ARG A 203 -15.66 21.98 4.23
N GLU A 204 -16.20 21.40 3.15
CA GLU A 204 -17.59 21.60 2.73
C GLU A 204 -18.55 20.58 3.34
N THR A 205 -18.05 19.40 3.72
CA THR A 205 -18.87 18.34 4.27
C THR A 205 -18.19 17.70 5.46
N ALA A 206 -18.89 17.67 6.59
CA ALA A 206 -18.46 17.01 7.80
C ALA A 206 -19.47 15.94 8.21
N VAL A 207 -18.99 14.89 8.87
CA VAL A 207 -19.82 13.81 9.41
C VAL A 207 -19.54 13.59 10.89
N PHE A 208 -20.55 13.18 11.63
CA PHE A 208 -20.37 12.64 12.98
C PHE A 208 -21.30 11.43 13.19
N PRO A 209 -20.90 10.44 14.00
CA PRO A 209 -21.73 9.26 14.23
C PRO A 209 -22.88 9.57 15.20
N PHE A 210 -24.08 9.06 14.94
CA PHE A 210 -25.16 9.00 15.94
C PHE A 210 -24.84 7.94 17.01
N SER A 211 -23.89 8.28 17.88
CA SER A 211 -23.31 7.41 18.91
C SER A 211 -24.36 6.78 19.83
N PRO A 212 -24.18 5.52 20.28
CA PRO A 212 -25.04 4.91 21.31
C PRO A 212 -25.04 5.69 22.64
N LYS A 213 -24.08 6.61 22.87
CA LYS A 213 -24.09 7.52 24.03
C LYS A 213 -25.20 8.56 23.98
N ILE A 214 -25.78 8.84 22.80
CA ILE A 214 -26.89 9.79 22.66
C ILE A 214 -28.17 9.17 23.23
N ALA A 215 -28.58 8.01 22.73
CA ALA A 215 -29.90 7.44 22.98
C ALA A 215 -29.90 5.96 23.40
N GLY A 216 -28.73 5.33 23.54
CA GLY A 216 -28.59 3.88 23.70
C GLY A 216 -28.71 3.15 22.37
N ILE A 217 -29.02 1.85 22.45
CA ILE A 217 -29.11 0.93 21.30
C ILE A 217 -30.53 0.40 21.03
N LYS A 218 -31.52 0.83 21.83
CA LYS A 218 -32.91 0.41 21.69
C LYS A 218 -33.61 1.27 20.63
N PRO A 219 -34.55 0.72 19.85
CA PRO A 219 -35.30 1.49 18.88
C PRO A 219 -36.22 2.53 19.55
N GLY A 220 -36.48 3.63 18.85
CA GLY A 220 -37.29 4.75 19.33
C GLY A 220 -37.01 6.03 18.54
N THR A 221 -37.53 7.15 19.01
CA THR A 221 -37.39 8.46 18.33
C THR A 221 -36.57 9.42 19.17
N PHE A 222 -35.51 9.97 18.58
CA PHE A 222 -34.79 11.12 19.10
C PHE A 222 -35.41 12.40 18.55
N THR A 223 -35.61 13.41 19.40
CA THR A 223 -35.95 14.77 18.97
C THR A 223 -35.07 15.76 19.71
N GLY A 224 -34.42 16.65 18.98
CA GLY A 224 -33.42 17.52 19.57
C GLY A 224 -32.93 18.61 18.64
N ARG A 225 -31.77 19.16 19.00
CA ARG A 225 -31.13 20.27 18.34
C ARG A 225 -29.65 19.99 18.16
N ILE A 226 -29.11 20.42 17.03
CA ILE A 226 -27.69 20.32 16.69
C ILE A 226 -27.13 21.72 16.50
N THR A 227 -26.01 22.01 17.15
CA THR A 227 -25.21 23.23 16.91
C THR A 227 -23.80 22.80 16.51
N VAL A 228 -23.35 23.21 15.32
CA VAL A 228 -21.99 22.95 14.86
C VAL A 228 -21.07 24.05 15.40
N ILE A 229 -19.94 23.67 15.98
CA ILE A 229 -19.02 24.59 16.66
C ILE A 229 -17.60 24.31 16.21
N ASN A 230 -16.91 25.34 15.73
CA ASN A 230 -15.47 25.30 15.53
C ASN A 230 -14.75 25.64 16.83
N LYS A 231 -13.83 24.78 17.23
CA LYS A 231 -12.92 25.00 18.37
C LYS A 231 -11.49 25.09 17.84
N GLN A 232 -11.17 26.24 17.26
CA GLN A 232 -9.82 26.52 16.80
C GLN A 232 -8.87 26.72 17.97
N LYS A 233 -7.61 26.33 17.77
CA LYS A 233 -6.57 26.47 18.80
C LYS A 233 -6.39 27.95 19.15
N ASP A 234 -6.32 28.24 20.44
CA ASP A 234 -6.12 29.59 21.01
C ASP A 234 -7.19 30.65 20.67
N LEU A 235 -8.33 30.24 20.08
CA LEU A 235 -9.47 31.10 19.78
C LEU A 235 -10.72 30.71 20.59
N ALA A 236 -11.68 31.63 20.68
CA ALA A 236 -12.97 31.34 21.28
C ALA A 236 -13.78 30.40 20.37
N PRO A 237 -14.58 29.46 20.92
CA PRO A 237 -15.44 28.62 20.09
C PRO A 237 -16.42 29.44 19.25
N SER A 238 -16.51 29.13 17.96
CA SER A 238 -17.42 29.81 17.02
C SER A 238 -18.59 28.89 16.62
N PRO A 239 -19.85 29.20 17.03
CA PRO A 239 -21.01 28.38 16.73
C PRO A 239 -21.75 28.82 15.45
N ALA A 240 -22.18 27.86 14.65
CA ALA A 240 -23.19 28.04 13.61
C ALA A 240 -24.61 28.15 14.21
N PRO A 241 -25.62 28.61 13.45
CA PRO A 241 -27.02 28.52 13.87
C PRO A 241 -27.46 27.09 14.21
N THR A 242 -28.30 26.95 15.23
CA THR A 242 -28.85 25.67 15.67
C THR A 242 -29.91 25.14 14.70
N VAL A 243 -29.90 23.83 14.45
CA VAL A 243 -30.87 23.12 13.60
C VAL A 243 -31.68 22.14 14.44
N ASP A 244 -33.01 22.16 14.31
CA ASP A 244 -33.89 21.17 14.93
C ASP A 244 -33.87 19.86 14.12
N VAL A 245 -33.79 18.71 14.81
CA VAL A 245 -33.72 17.40 14.18
C VAL A 245 -34.63 16.37 14.87
N SER A 246 -35.04 15.35 14.13
CA SER A 246 -35.81 14.22 14.64
C SER A 246 -35.43 12.93 13.91
N TYR A 247 -34.90 11.94 14.63
CA TYR A 247 -34.47 10.68 14.03
C TYR A 247 -35.22 9.49 14.62
N ASP A 248 -35.69 8.61 13.74
CA ASP A 248 -36.27 7.32 14.13
C ASP A 248 -35.15 6.28 14.12
N LEU A 249 -34.69 5.92 15.32
CA LEU A 249 -33.68 4.90 15.54
C LEU A 249 -34.31 3.51 15.43
N VAL A 250 -33.82 2.70 14.49
CA VAL A 250 -34.28 1.32 14.29
C VAL A 250 -33.26 0.28 14.77
N THR A 251 -33.76 -0.93 15.01
CA THR A 251 -32.98 -2.09 15.43
C THR A 251 -31.93 -2.48 14.38
N SER A 252 -30.78 -2.97 14.83
CA SER A 252 -29.68 -3.39 13.96
C SER A 252 -30.10 -4.43 12.92
N GLN A 253 -29.59 -4.29 11.70
CA GLN A 253 -29.91 -5.16 10.58
C GLN A 253 -28.68 -5.42 9.71
N ILE A 254 -28.61 -6.60 9.10
CA ILE A 254 -27.60 -6.97 8.10
C ILE A 254 -28.23 -6.85 6.72
N PHE A 255 -27.49 -6.24 5.78
CA PHE A 255 -27.92 -6.04 4.39
C PHE A 255 -27.14 -6.92 3.41
N SER A 256 -25.83 -7.11 3.63
CA SER A 256 -25.01 -7.99 2.81
C SER A 256 -23.86 -8.62 3.60
N VAL A 257 -23.35 -9.72 3.07
CA VAL A 257 -22.15 -10.43 3.53
C VAL A 257 -21.29 -10.66 2.30
N ASP A 258 -20.09 -10.09 2.28
CA ASP A 258 -19.17 -10.09 1.14
C ASP A 258 -17.74 -10.43 1.61
N PRO A 259 -16.93 -11.19 0.86
CA PRO A 259 -17.29 -11.89 -0.37
C PRO A 259 -18.24 -13.08 -0.11
N PRO A 260 -18.91 -13.61 -1.15
CA PRO A 260 -19.77 -14.80 -1.03
C PRO A 260 -18.98 -16.08 -0.72
N ALA A 261 -17.66 -16.06 -0.85
CA ALA A 261 -16.76 -17.16 -0.52
C ALA A 261 -15.47 -16.57 0.06
N ALA A 262 -14.99 -17.09 1.19
CA ALA A 262 -13.79 -16.60 1.86
C ALA A 262 -12.82 -17.74 2.18
N SER A 263 -11.52 -17.50 1.98
CA SER A 263 -10.43 -18.40 2.37
C SER A 263 -10.00 -18.16 3.82
N LEU A 264 -9.27 -19.10 4.41
CA LEU A 264 -8.60 -18.90 5.70
C LEU A 264 -7.78 -17.60 5.67
N GLY A 265 -7.94 -16.77 6.70
CA GLY A 265 -7.28 -15.47 6.85
C GLY A 265 -7.92 -14.32 6.08
N GLN A 266 -8.94 -14.58 5.24
CA GLN A 266 -9.67 -13.54 4.51
C GLN A 266 -10.71 -12.85 5.39
N TYR A 267 -10.91 -11.55 5.18
CA TYR A 267 -12.02 -10.82 5.78
C TYR A 267 -13.34 -11.13 5.08
N VAL A 268 -14.38 -11.33 5.89
CA VAL A 268 -15.79 -11.31 5.52
C VAL A 268 -16.38 -10.01 6.06
N PHE A 269 -16.75 -9.12 5.15
CA PHE A 269 -17.40 -7.85 5.42
C PHE A 269 -18.90 -8.04 5.56
N VAL A 270 -19.43 -7.70 6.72
CA VAL A 270 -20.87 -7.73 7.00
C VAL A 270 -21.36 -6.29 7.01
N LYS A 271 -22.07 -5.92 5.95
CA LYS A 271 -22.64 -4.57 5.77
C LYS A 271 -24.05 -4.55 6.30
N GLY A 272 -24.37 -3.51 7.05
CA GLY A 272 -25.63 -3.41 7.77
C GLY A 272 -25.83 -2.01 8.34
N GLY A 273 -26.56 -1.95 9.44
CA GLY A 273 -26.68 -0.76 10.27
C GLY A 273 -26.90 -1.14 11.72
N GLY A 274 -26.45 -0.26 12.63
CA GLY A 274 -26.71 -0.37 14.06
C GLY A 274 -25.65 -1.16 14.82
N PHE A 275 -24.49 -1.37 14.21
CA PHE A 275 -23.37 -2.04 14.88
C PHE A 275 -22.70 -1.10 15.89
N VAL A 276 -22.18 -1.68 16.96
CA VAL A 276 -21.41 -0.98 18.00
C VAL A 276 -20.14 -1.75 18.35
N GLY A 277 -19.10 -1.03 18.73
CA GLY A 277 -17.82 -1.60 19.15
C GLY A 277 -16.74 -0.52 19.27
N GLY A 278 -15.48 -0.94 19.44
CA GLY A 278 -14.34 -0.02 19.56
C GLY A 278 -14.19 0.69 20.91
N GLU A 279 -15.16 0.52 21.82
CA GLU A 279 -15.10 1.06 23.17
C GLU A 279 -15.57 0.06 24.24
N SER A 280 -15.16 0.30 25.49
CA SER A 280 -15.52 -0.59 26.61
C SER A 280 -17.02 -0.65 26.81
N GLY A 281 -17.56 -1.86 26.88
CA GLY A 281 -18.99 -2.11 27.06
C GLY A 281 -19.82 -2.00 25.78
N ALA A 282 -19.20 -1.80 24.60
CA ALA A 282 -19.85 -1.86 23.30
C ALA A 282 -19.38 -3.11 22.52
N LEU A 283 -20.30 -3.95 22.08
CA LEU A 283 -20.01 -5.18 21.33
C LEU A 283 -21.09 -5.49 20.29
N THR A 284 -20.67 -5.94 19.11
CA THR A 284 -21.54 -6.58 18.11
C THR A 284 -21.13 -8.04 17.96
N GLU A 285 -22.08 -8.95 18.11
CA GLU A 285 -21.92 -10.38 17.86
C GLU A 285 -22.78 -10.79 16.67
N LEU A 286 -22.39 -11.87 15.98
CA LEU A 286 -23.14 -12.43 14.85
C LEU A 286 -23.55 -13.86 15.19
N GLU A 287 -24.86 -14.08 15.40
CA GLU A 287 -25.42 -15.41 15.59
C GLU A 287 -25.72 -16.04 14.24
N LEU A 288 -25.13 -17.20 13.95
CA LEU A 288 -25.36 -18.00 12.76
C LEU A 288 -26.19 -19.23 13.11
N GLU A 289 -27.29 -19.44 12.38
CA GLU A 289 -28.13 -20.63 12.51
C GLU A 289 -28.44 -21.20 11.12
N GLY A 290 -28.13 -22.47 10.88
CA GLY A 290 -28.37 -23.07 9.56
C GLY A 290 -27.68 -24.40 9.36
N THR A 291 -27.16 -24.61 8.16
CA THR A 291 -26.48 -25.84 7.76
C THR A 291 -25.25 -25.52 6.93
N PHE A 292 -24.15 -26.23 7.19
CA PHE A 292 -22.95 -26.22 6.37
C PHE A 292 -22.86 -27.50 5.54
N ALA A 293 -22.85 -27.39 4.22
CA ALA A 293 -22.67 -28.49 3.29
C ALA A 293 -21.20 -28.56 2.85
N ARG A 294 -20.44 -29.53 3.39
CA ARG A 294 -19.03 -29.72 3.03
C ARG A 294 -18.90 -30.26 1.60
N THR A 295 -17.99 -29.70 0.80
CA THR A 295 -17.71 -30.17 -0.56
C THR A 295 -17.26 -31.62 -0.52
N GLY A 296 -17.93 -32.51 -1.27
CA GLY A 296 -17.64 -33.95 -1.27
C GLY A 296 -18.02 -34.69 0.02
N GLY A 297 -18.69 -34.02 0.97
CA GLY A 297 -19.09 -34.57 2.27
C GLY A 297 -20.58 -34.46 2.55
N GLY A 298 -20.95 -34.72 3.81
CA GLY A 298 -22.31 -34.52 4.32
C GLY A 298 -22.56 -33.10 4.82
N SER A 299 -23.81 -32.79 5.09
CA SER A 299 -24.21 -31.53 5.72
C SER A 299 -24.24 -31.64 7.24
N ALA A 300 -23.83 -30.57 7.94
CA ALA A 300 -23.87 -30.48 9.40
C ALA A 300 -24.67 -29.23 9.84
N PRO A 301 -25.45 -29.31 10.94
CA PRO A 301 -26.11 -28.14 11.50
C PRO A 301 -25.08 -27.15 12.04
N VAL A 302 -25.36 -25.86 11.85
CA VAL A 302 -24.56 -24.75 12.39
C VAL A 302 -25.43 -23.98 13.38
N LEU A 303 -24.92 -23.85 14.60
CA LEU A 303 -25.42 -22.91 15.60
C LEU A 303 -24.20 -22.37 16.34
N MET A 304 -23.80 -21.13 16.03
CA MET A 304 -22.61 -20.52 16.62
C MET A 304 -22.72 -19.00 16.69
N THR A 305 -21.88 -18.42 17.53
CA THR A 305 -21.69 -16.97 17.62
C THR A 305 -20.29 -16.63 17.12
N LEU A 306 -20.21 -15.65 16.23
CA LEU A 306 -18.96 -15.07 15.76
C LEU A 306 -18.79 -13.67 16.34
N LEU A 307 -17.53 -13.31 16.62
CA LEU A 307 -17.14 -12.00 17.15
C LEU A 307 -16.39 -11.24 16.05
N PRO A 308 -17.08 -10.42 15.24
CA PRO A 308 -16.41 -9.60 14.24
C PRO A 308 -15.69 -8.40 14.87
N GLU A 309 -14.72 -7.86 14.15
CA GLU A 309 -14.13 -6.56 14.44
C GLU A 309 -15.10 -5.45 14.01
N PHE A 310 -15.34 -4.49 14.90
CA PHE A 310 -16.09 -3.29 14.58
C PHE A 310 -15.25 -2.32 13.75
N VAL A 311 -15.72 -1.98 12.55
CA VAL A 311 -15.10 -0.97 11.69
C VAL A 311 -15.83 0.36 11.85
N GLU A 312 -17.14 0.34 11.65
CA GLU A 312 -18.03 1.49 11.80
C GLU A 312 -19.50 1.04 11.97
N GLY A 313 -20.43 1.98 12.21
CA GLY A 313 -21.83 1.67 12.48
C GLY A 313 -22.55 0.82 11.42
N ARG A 314 -22.02 0.84 10.18
CA ARG A 314 -22.55 0.10 9.02
C ARG A 314 -21.69 -1.05 8.56
N LEU A 315 -20.53 -1.28 9.19
CA LEU A 315 -19.60 -2.32 8.80
C LEU A 315 -18.92 -2.97 10.00
N VAL A 316 -19.06 -4.29 10.07
CA VAL A 316 -18.18 -5.14 10.87
C VAL A 316 -17.46 -6.09 9.92
N ARG A 317 -16.24 -6.48 10.26
CA ARG A 317 -15.46 -7.45 9.47
C ARG A 317 -15.07 -8.63 10.34
N TYR A 318 -15.25 -9.83 9.81
CA TYR A 318 -14.90 -11.08 10.47
C TYR A 318 -13.72 -11.72 9.75
N VAL A 319 -12.71 -12.18 10.47
CA VAL A 319 -11.60 -12.94 9.88
C VAL A 319 -11.93 -14.42 9.94
N VAL A 320 -11.92 -15.11 8.81
CA VAL A 320 -11.97 -16.59 8.81
C VAL A 320 -10.70 -17.10 9.48
N ASN A 321 -10.82 -17.65 10.69
CA ASN A 321 -9.67 -18.06 11.51
C ASN A 321 -9.89 -19.44 12.15
N THR A 322 -8.81 -20.08 12.60
CA THR A 322 -8.81 -21.43 13.17
C THR A 322 -9.18 -21.49 14.66
N ASP A 323 -9.24 -20.34 15.33
CA ASP A 323 -9.19 -20.30 16.80
C ASP A 323 -10.59 -20.10 17.42
N ASP A 324 -11.56 -19.62 16.63
CA ASP A 324 -12.92 -19.37 17.06
C ASP A 324 -13.89 -20.55 16.83
N SER A 325 -15.18 -20.32 17.08
CA SER A 325 -16.25 -21.31 16.93
C SER A 325 -16.29 -21.97 15.55
N LEU A 326 -15.98 -21.24 14.47
CA LEU A 326 -15.95 -21.78 13.11
C LEU A 326 -14.69 -22.61 12.90
N GLY A 327 -13.53 -22.07 13.27
CA GLY A 327 -12.24 -22.75 13.16
C GLY A 327 -12.11 -24.02 14.00
N GLN A 328 -12.82 -24.10 15.13
CA GLN A 328 -12.90 -25.31 15.95
C GLN A 328 -13.89 -26.34 15.40
N ALA A 329 -14.84 -25.92 14.55
CA ALA A 329 -15.86 -26.79 13.96
C ALA A 329 -15.44 -27.39 12.61
N LEU A 330 -14.54 -26.73 11.88
CA LEU A 330 -14.05 -27.13 10.57
C LEU A 330 -12.53 -27.12 10.53
N ASP A 331 -11.92 -28.06 9.80
CA ASP A 331 -10.51 -27.93 9.44
C ASP A 331 -10.41 -26.96 8.26
N LEU A 332 -10.29 -25.67 8.53
CA LEU A 332 -10.31 -24.61 7.50
C LEU A 332 -9.13 -24.68 6.49
N ARG A 333 -8.16 -25.59 6.69
CA ARG A 333 -7.10 -25.86 5.71
C ARG A 333 -7.51 -26.89 4.67
N GLN A 334 -8.46 -27.78 5.02
CA GLN A 334 -8.87 -28.91 4.19
C GLN A 334 -10.34 -28.82 3.76
N ASP A 335 -11.19 -28.33 4.66
CA ASP A 335 -12.63 -28.27 4.48
C ASP A 335 -13.04 -27.04 3.68
N THR A 336 -13.71 -27.30 2.56
CA THR A 336 -14.46 -26.29 1.81
C THR A 336 -15.94 -26.62 1.85
N GLY A 337 -16.81 -25.64 1.59
CA GLY A 337 -18.25 -25.90 1.57
C GLY A 337 -19.08 -24.63 1.61
N GLN A 338 -20.40 -24.79 1.75
CA GLN A 338 -21.36 -23.71 1.72
C GLN A 338 -22.21 -23.70 3.00
N PHE A 339 -22.22 -22.58 3.71
CA PHE A 339 -23.25 -22.30 4.71
C PHE A 339 -24.52 -21.79 4.04
N THR A 340 -25.68 -22.22 4.53
CA THR A 340 -26.99 -21.67 4.21
C THR A 340 -27.84 -21.62 5.47
N GLY A 341 -28.38 -20.45 5.80
CA GLY A 341 -29.14 -20.23 7.01
C GLY A 341 -29.47 -18.77 7.24
N THR A 342 -29.48 -18.35 8.49
CA THR A 342 -29.65 -16.97 8.91
C THR A 342 -28.45 -16.45 9.68
N ILE A 343 -28.27 -15.13 9.62
CA ILE A 343 -27.35 -14.37 10.44
C ILE A 343 -28.15 -13.29 11.20
N THR A 344 -27.92 -13.18 12.50
CA THR A 344 -28.62 -12.22 13.37
C THR A 344 -27.59 -11.40 14.14
N PRO A 345 -27.56 -10.07 13.99
CA PRO A 345 -26.67 -9.24 14.79
C PRO A 345 -27.22 -9.12 16.21
N VAL A 346 -26.36 -9.25 17.22
CA VAL A 346 -26.69 -9.00 18.64
C VAL A 346 -25.78 -7.89 19.12
N VAL A 347 -26.38 -6.80 19.56
CA VAL A 347 -25.67 -5.56 19.89
C VAL A 347 -25.79 -5.33 21.39
N THR A 348 -24.66 -5.12 22.06
CA THR A 348 -24.60 -4.84 23.50
C THR A 348 -23.95 -3.48 23.73
N PHE A 349 -24.57 -2.65 24.56
CA PHE A 349 -24.03 -1.37 25.00
C PHE A 349 -24.36 -1.14 26.48
N GLY A 350 -23.33 -1.16 27.34
CA GLY A 350 -23.49 -1.07 28.78
C GLY A 350 -24.35 -2.24 29.32
N PRO A 351 -25.47 -1.97 30.01
CA PRO A 351 -26.36 -3.02 30.53
C PRO A 351 -27.37 -3.55 29.50
N ASP A 352 -27.47 -2.90 28.34
CA ASP A 352 -28.49 -3.22 27.35
C ASP A 352 -27.93 -4.16 26.28
N THR A 353 -28.73 -5.17 25.92
CA THR A 353 -28.49 -6.07 24.79
C THR A 353 -29.75 -6.10 23.92
N VAL A 354 -29.58 -5.86 22.62
CA VAL A 354 -30.66 -5.85 21.63
C VAL A 354 -30.35 -6.85 20.54
N ARG A 355 -31.30 -7.75 20.29
CA ARG A 355 -31.23 -8.71 19.17
C ARG A 355 -31.80 -8.07 17.92
N GLY A 356 -31.00 -8.08 16.87
CA GLY A 356 -31.30 -7.49 15.57
C GLY A 356 -32.29 -8.28 14.71
N VAL A 357 -32.47 -7.81 13.47
CA VAL A 357 -33.26 -8.50 12.46
C VAL A 357 -32.48 -9.69 11.90
N SER A 358 -33.05 -10.90 12.04
CA SER A 358 -32.49 -12.11 11.45
C SER A 358 -32.62 -12.08 9.93
N THR A 359 -31.51 -12.29 9.22
CA THR A 359 -31.43 -12.14 7.76
C THR A 359 -30.93 -13.43 7.14
N ASN A 360 -31.52 -13.87 6.02
CA ASN A 360 -31.02 -15.04 5.29
C ASN A 360 -29.61 -14.76 4.76
N ALA A 361 -28.70 -15.70 4.97
CA ALA A 361 -27.32 -15.61 4.54
C ALA A 361 -26.84 -16.91 3.91
N SER A 362 -25.93 -16.76 2.96
CA SER A 362 -25.25 -17.85 2.29
C SER A 362 -23.81 -17.41 2.03
N PHE A 363 -22.83 -18.12 2.58
CA PHE A 363 -21.41 -17.86 2.35
C PHE A 363 -20.63 -19.18 2.29
N ALA A 364 -19.59 -19.21 1.47
CA ALA A 364 -18.75 -20.39 1.29
C ALA A 364 -17.42 -20.27 2.02
N ILE A 365 -16.89 -21.41 2.45
CA ILE A 365 -15.47 -21.55 2.80
C ILE A 365 -14.75 -22.01 1.53
N ALA A 366 -13.88 -21.14 1.03
CA ALA A 366 -13.06 -21.36 -0.15
C ALA A 366 -11.74 -22.08 0.21
N PRO A 367 -11.07 -22.72 -0.76
CA PRO A 367 -9.74 -23.29 -0.53
C PRO A 367 -8.74 -22.24 -0.04
N VAL A 368 -7.74 -22.65 0.73
CA VAL A 368 -6.70 -21.76 1.26
C VAL A 368 -6.00 -21.03 0.12
N LYS A 369 -5.86 -19.70 0.27
CA LYS A 369 -5.14 -18.83 -0.64
C LYS A 369 -4.03 -18.12 0.13
N GLN A 370 -2.83 -18.08 -0.44
CA GLN A 370 -1.76 -17.20 0.04
C GLN A 370 -1.85 -15.85 -0.68
N VAL A 371 -1.82 -14.75 0.07
CA VAL A 371 -1.63 -13.41 -0.50
C VAL A 371 -0.26 -12.91 -0.09
N VAL A 372 0.55 -12.49 -1.06
CA VAL A 372 1.89 -11.95 -0.83
C VAL A 372 1.91 -10.47 -1.20
N TYR A 373 2.18 -9.63 -0.21
CA TYR A 373 2.39 -8.20 -0.37
C TYR A 373 3.87 -7.91 -0.61
N LEU A 374 4.17 -7.39 -1.80
CA LEU A 374 5.51 -6.93 -2.19
C LEU A 374 5.70 -5.48 -1.75
N LEU A 375 6.39 -5.30 -0.63
CA LEU A 375 6.65 -4.00 -0.04
C LEU A 375 7.98 -3.43 -0.57
N TYR A 376 7.88 -2.61 -1.61
CA TYR A 376 9.02 -1.88 -2.17
C TYR A 376 9.39 -0.71 -1.26
N GLN A 377 10.48 -0.84 -0.52
CA GLN A 377 10.95 0.22 0.39
C GLN A 377 11.47 1.43 -0.39
N PRO A 378 11.52 2.63 0.22
CA PRO A 378 12.17 3.77 -0.40
C PRO A 378 13.61 3.46 -0.86
N SER A 379 14.35 2.67 -0.06
CA SER A 379 15.71 2.24 -0.41
C SER A 379 15.79 1.33 -1.65
N TYR A 380 14.72 0.62 -2.02
CA TYR A 380 14.68 -0.14 -3.28
C TYR A 380 14.69 0.82 -4.49
N VAL A 381 13.91 1.89 -4.45
CA VAL A 381 13.89 2.88 -5.54
C VAL A 381 15.25 3.58 -5.64
N GLU A 382 15.92 3.81 -4.51
CA GLU A 382 17.29 4.30 -4.48
C GLU A 382 18.31 3.27 -4.97
N GLY A 383 18.13 1.97 -4.68
CA GLY A 383 18.98 0.93 -5.24
C GLY A 383 18.94 0.88 -6.77
N LEU A 384 17.79 1.18 -7.39
CA LEU A 384 17.68 1.29 -8.85
C LEU A 384 18.51 2.46 -9.42
N ARG A 385 18.81 3.48 -8.61
CA ARG A 385 19.70 4.57 -8.98
C ARG A 385 21.14 4.08 -9.21
N ASP A 386 21.62 3.13 -8.41
CA ASP A 386 22.95 2.55 -8.57
C ASP A 386 23.08 1.85 -9.94
N PHE A 387 22.04 1.13 -10.36
CA PHE A 387 21.91 0.52 -11.69
C PHE A 387 21.67 1.54 -12.82
N GLY A 388 21.32 2.79 -12.50
CA GLY A 388 20.86 3.78 -13.47
C GLY A 388 19.51 3.46 -14.12
N LEU A 389 18.65 2.71 -13.43
CA LEU A 389 17.37 2.19 -13.95
C LEU A 389 16.15 2.77 -13.22
N ARG A 390 16.31 3.82 -12.41
CA ARG A 390 15.20 4.43 -11.66
C ARG A 390 14.02 4.85 -12.55
N ALA A 391 14.30 5.42 -13.73
CA ALA A 391 13.28 5.86 -14.68
C ALA A 391 12.38 4.71 -15.21
N VAL A 392 12.82 3.45 -15.07
CA VAL A 392 12.07 2.25 -15.48
C VAL A 392 11.62 1.39 -14.31
N ASP A 393 11.57 1.93 -13.09
CA ASP A 393 11.11 1.23 -11.87
C ASP A 393 9.80 0.47 -12.11
N LYS A 394 8.78 1.15 -12.60
CA LYS A 394 7.47 0.54 -12.89
C LYS A 394 7.58 -0.71 -13.78
N LYS A 395 8.41 -0.65 -14.83
CA LYS A 395 8.60 -1.77 -15.76
C LYS A 395 9.33 -2.95 -15.12
N ILE A 396 10.27 -2.67 -14.21
CA ILE A 396 10.96 -3.70 -13.42
C ILE A 396 9.96 -4.37 -12.46
N ARG A 397 9.13 -3.61 -11.74
CA ARG A 397 8.09 -4.17 -10.85
C ARG A 397 7.07 -5.02 -11.60
N GLU A 398 6.62 -4.57 -12.78
CA GLU A 398 5.75 -5.34 -13.67
C GLU A 398 6.39 -6.70 -14.01
N ARG A 399 7.69 -6.71 -14.34
CA ARG A 399 8.43 -7.94 -14.64
C ARG A 399 8.62 -8.85 -13.42
N ILE A 400 8.93 -8.29 -12.24
CA ILE A 400 9.05 -9.04 -10.98
C ILE A 400 7.76 -9.82 -10.71
N ILE A 401 6.61 -9.14 -10.79
CA ILE A 401 5.30 -9.75 -10.56
C ILE A 401 5.00 -10.82 -11.62
N GLU A 402 5.35 -10.58 -12.88
CA GLU A 402 5.20 -11.56 -13.96
C GLU A 402 5.98 -12.85 -13.66
N VAL A 403 7.24 -12.72 -13.24
CA VAL A 403 8.11 -13.85 -12.88
C VAL A 403 7.48 -14.65 -11.74
N CYS A 404 7.06 -14.00 -10.65
CA CYS A 404 6.43 -14.70 -9.52
C CYS A 404 5.13 -15.41 -9.92
N LYS A 405 4.25 -14.74 -10.68
CA LYS A 405 3.00 -15.33 -11.17
C LYS A 405 3.25 -16.55 -12.07
N ARG A 406 4.27 -16.49 -12.94
CA ARG A 406 4.65 -17.60 -13.80
C ARG A 406 5.17 -18.78 -12.97
N THR A 407 6.06 -18.52 -12.02
CA THR A 407 6.69 -19.54 -11.17
C THR A 407 5.67 -20.31 -10.32
N TYR A 408 4.67 -19.62 -9.76
CA TYR A 408 3.62 -20.24 -8.94
C TYR A 408 2.34 -20.58 -9.71
N ARG A 409 2.38 -20.61 -11.05
CA ARG A 409 1.20 -20.88 -11.85
C ARG A 409 0.56 -22.22 -11.47
N GLY A 410 -0.76 -22.21 -11.23
CA GLY A 410 -1.50 -23.39 -10.79
C GLY A 410 -1.46 -23.65 -9.27
N VAL A 411 -0.86 -22.76 -8.48
CA VAL A 411 -0.92 -22.72 -7.00
C VAL A 411 -1.85 -21.56 -6.59
N ASN A 412 -2.62 -21.72 -5.51
CA ASN A 412 -3.55 -20.67 -5.07
C ASN A 412 -2.83 -19.57 -4.28
N ILE A 413 -2.03 -18.79 -4.99
CA ILE A 413 -1.24 -17.67 -4.45
C ILE A 413 -1.41 -16.43 -5.32
N GLU A 414 -1.43 -15.27 -4.68
CA GLU A 414 -1.67 -13.98 -5.31
C GLU A 414 -0.64 -12.94 -4.87
N PHE A 415 0.01 -12.28 -5.83
CA PHE A 415 1.01 -11.25 -5.58
C PHE A 415 0.42 -9.85 -5.78
N ARG A 416 0.66 -8.96 -4.82
CA ARG A 416 0.16 -7.58 -4.84
C ARG A 416 1.27 -6.59 -4.50
N ASP A 417 1.21 -5.42 -5.11
CA ASP A 417 2.09 -4.27 -4.86
C ASP A 417 1.41 -3.18 -3.99
N ALA A 418 0.17 -3.41 -3.58
CA ALA A 418 -0.57 -2.62 -2.60
C ALA A 418 -0.89 -3.46 -1.35
N PRO A 419 -0.92 -2.84 -0.14
CA PRO A 419 -1.31 -3.52 1.08
C PRO A 419 -2.69 -4.19 0.95
N PRO A 420 -2.83 -5.50 1.26
CA PRO A 420 -4.13 -6.16 1.26
C PRO A 420 -5.09 -5.56 2.30
N THR A 421 -6.31 -5.24 1.88
CA THR A 421 -7.38 -4.73 2.79
C THR A 421 -8.48 -5.77 3.04
N ASP A 422 -8.47 -6.85 2.26
CA ASP A 422 -9.42 -7.96 2.22
C ASP A 422 -8.86 -9.24 2.88
N PHE A 423 -7.59 -9.26 3.29
CA PHE A 423 -6.97 -10.34 4.05
C PHE A 423 -6.34 -9.81 5.35
N ALA A 424 -6.55 -10.54 6.45
CA ALA A 424 -5.88 -10.33 7.71
C ALA A 424 -4.56 -11.11 7.79
N LEU A 425 -4.53 -12.31 7.19
CA LEU A 425 -3.34 -13.13 7.08
C LEU A 425 -2.81 -13.03 5.64
N PHE A 426 -1.67 -12.39 5.49
CA PHE A 426 -0.94 -12.28 4.23
C PHE A 426 0.55 -12.21 4.53
N GLU A 427 1.36 -12.76 3.63
CA GLU A 427 2.81 -12.69 3.72
C GLU A 427 3.28 -11.32 3.23
N GLN A 428 4.29 -10.76 3.89
CA GLN A 428 4.93 -9.52 3.47
C GLN A 428 6.38 -9.77 3.12
N VAL A 429 6.80 -9.34 1.94
CA VAL A 429 8.21 -9.39 1.54
C VAL A 429 8.72 -7.98 1.26
N GLU A 430 9.76 -7.57 1.98
CA GLU A 430 10.44 -6.29 1.78
C GLU A 430 11.46 -6.39 0.65
N LEU A 431 11.36 -5.49 -0.33
CA LEU A 431 12.40 -5.26 -1.32
C LEU A 431 13.17 -4.00 -0.92
N LEU A 432 14.49 -4.13 -0.84
CA LEU A 432 15.40 -3.10 -0.32
C LEU A 432 16.55 -2.84 -1.28
N GLY A 433 17.18 -1.68 -1.13
CA GLY A 433 18.41 -1.32 -1.84
C GLY A 433 19.60 -2.15 -1.37
N VAL A 434 20.09 -1.87 -0.16
CA VAL A 434 21.28 -2.51 0.43
C VAL A 434 20.91 -3.74 1.27
N ASP A 435 21.83 -4.69 1.41
CA ASP A 435 21.76 -5.76 2.40
C ASP A 435 22.16 -5.23 3.79
N PRO A 436 21.22 -5.10 4.74
CA PRO A 436 21.51 -4.58 6.08
C PRO A 436 22.39 -5.53 6.92
N ASN A 437 22.49 -6.81 6.55
CA ASN A 437 23.35 -7.77 7.23
C ASN A 437 24.83 -7.59 6.82
N GLY A 438 25.10 -6.94 5.68
CA GLY A 438 26.46 -6.73 5.17
C GLY A 438 27.16 -8.02 4.74
N THR A 439 26.41 -9.07 4.44
CA THR A 439 26.94 -10.39 4.07
C THR A 439 26.89 -10.65 2.57
N GLY A 440 26.27 -9.75 1.80
CA GLY A 440 26.18 -9.83 0.35
C GLY A 440 25.15 -10.84 -0.13
N LEU A 441 24.15 -11.15 0.69
CA LEU A 441 23.02 -11.99 0.29
C LEU A 441 22.16 -11.25 -0.74
N PHE A 442 21.59 -11.99 -1.70
CA PHE A 442 20.63 -11.43 -2.66
C PHE A 442 19.20 -11.39 -2.09
N GLY A 443 18.87 -12.38 -1.27
CA GLY A 443 17.63 -12.47 -0.51
C GLY A 443 17.86 -13.28 0.75
N TYR A 444 16.95 -13.15 1.72
CA TYR A 444 16.96 -13.96 2.91
C TYR A 444 15.57 -14.04 3.57
N ASP A 445 15.02 -15.24 3.70
CA ASP A 445 13.91 -15.52 4.60
C ASP A 445 14.41 -15.59 6.05
N ASN A 446 13.94 -14.66 6.89
CA ASN A 446 14.25 -14.60 8.32
C ASN A 446 13.08 -15.09 9.21
N SER A 447 12.08 -15.76 8.63
CA SER A 447 10.91 -16.27 9.37
C SER A 447 11.24 -17.51 10.23
N PRO A 448 10.61 -17.68 11.41
CA PRO A 448 10.87 -18.83 12.27
C PRO A 448 10.34 -20.15 11.68
N GLY A 449 11.12 -21.23 11.69
CA GLY A 449 10.62 -22.53 11.18
C GLY A 449 10.28 -22.53 9.69
N LYS A 450 10.96 -21.69 8.90
CA LYS A 450 11.04 -21.77 7.45
C LYS A 450 11.58 -23.14 6.98
N ASP A 451 11.63 -23.33 5.67
CA ASP A 451 12.26 -24.46 4.97
C ASP A 451 11.48 -25.77 5.00
N ASN A 452 10.80 -26.12 6.10
CA ASN A 452 10.10 -27.40 6.22
C ASN A 452 8.69 -27.28 6.82
N GLY A 453 7.67 -27.62 6.03
CA GLY A 453 6.29 -27.81 6.52
C GLY A 453 5.60 -26.55 7.05
N ASN A 454 6.12 -25.37 6.70
CA ASN A 454 5.56 -24.11 7.16
C ASN A 454 4.34 -23.74 6.34
N GLU A 455 3.18 -23.69 7.00
CA GLU A 455 1.92 -23.32 6.35
C GLU A 455 1.35 -22.00 6.88
N ARG A 456 2.16 -21.19 7.58
CA ARG A 456 1.71 -19.88 8.06
C ARG A 456 1.47 -18.95 6.88
N LEU A 457 0.36 -18.23 6.91
CA LEU A 457 -0.05 -17.34 5.81
C LEU A 457 0.39 -15.89 6.03
N TYR A 458 1.05 -15.59 7.14
CA TYR A 458 1.32 -14.24 7.64
C TYR A 458 2.81 -13.96 7.90
N ASP A 459 3.71 -14.73 7.28
CA ASP A 459 5.14 -14.53 7.49
C ASP A 459 5.61 -13.17 6.94
N ARG A 460 6.67 -12.65 7.57
CA ARG A 460 7.29 -11.39 7.18
C ARG A 460 8.76 -11.63 6.84
N LEU A 461 9.07 -11.51 5.56
CA LEU A 461 10.42 -11.56 5.01
C LEU A 461 10.91 -10.12 4.90
N GLY A 462 11.41 -9.58 6.00
CA GLY A 462 11.65 -8.15 6.14
C GLY A 462 11.90 -7.74 7.58
N GLY A 463 12.53 -6.59 7.79
CA GLY A 463 12.88 -6.11 9.12
C GLY A 463 13.81 -7.05 9.90
N VAL A 464 14.05 -6.72 11.17
CA VAL A 464 14.90 -7.53 12.07
C VAL A 464 14.06 -8.56 12.82
N ASN A 465 14.46 -9.83 12.76
CA ASN A 465 13.94 -10.90 13.59
C ASN A 465 14.94 -11.27 14.71
N ALA A 466 14.59 -10.91 15.94
CA ALA A 466 15.44 -11.14 17.11
C ALA A 466 15.60 -12.64 17.47
N LEU A 467 14.60 -13.48 17.18
CA LEU A 467 14.70 -14.93 17.45
C LEU A 467 15.70 -15.58 16.49
N THR A 468 15.60 -15.27 15.19
CA THR A 468 16.55 -15.74 14.18
C THR A 468 17.99 -15.32 14.48
N GLN A 469 18.19 -14.11 15.02
CA GLN A 469 19.51 -13.66 15.48
C GLN A 469 20.02 -14.42 16.71
N GLN A 470 19.15 -14.77 17.65
CA GLN A 470 19.53 -15.56 18.82
C GLN A 470 20.04 -16.95 18.43
N ASP A 471 19.52 -17.49 17.32
CA ASP A 471 19.96 -18.76 16.74
C ASP A 471 21.25 -18.65 15.90
N GLY A 472 21.84 -17.46 15.81
CA GLY A 472 23.13 -17.21 15.15
C GLY A 472 23.06 -16.95 13.63
N TYR A 473 21.84 -16.80 13.09
CA TYR A 473 21.61 -16.50 11.68
C TYR A 473 21.47 -14.99 11.41
N PRO A 474 21.57 -14.54 10.13
CA PRO A 474 21.26 -13.16 9.77
C PRO A 474 19.88 -12.75 10.27
N GLY A 475 19.79 -11.56 10.85
CA GLY A 475 18.55 -11.11 11.48
C GLY A 475 17.60 -10.41 10.52
N TYR A 476 18.14 -9.79 9.47
CA TYR A 476 17.36 -8.99 8.55
C TYR A 476 16.97 -9.82 7.32
N GLY A 477 15.68 -9.91 7.02
CA GLY A 477 15.15 -10.60 5.84
C GLY A 477 14.72 -9.66 4.72
N GLY A 478 14.38 -10.22 3.56
CA GLY A 478 13.95 -9.48 2.37
C GLY A 478 14.83 -9.74 1.16
N VAL A 479 14.63 -8.97 0.08
CA VAL A 479 15.40 -9.04 -1.18
C VAL A 479 16.22 -7.77 -1.36
N PHE A 480 17.53 -7.92 -1.58
CA PHE A 480 18.51 -6.83 -1.56
C PHE A 480 19.05 -6.55 -2.96
N ILE A 481 18.47 -5.59 -3.67
CA ILE A 481 18.71 -5.44 -5.11
C ILE A 481 20.14 -4.98 -5.44
N ARG A 482 20.78 -4.18 -4.58
CA ARG A 482 22.16 -3.73 -4.80
C ARG A 482 23.14 -4.88 -4.66
N SER A 483 22.83 -5.90 -3.85
CA SER A 483 23.67 -7.10 -3.75
C SER A 483 23.79 -7.82 -5.09
N LEU A 484 22.78 -7.73 -5.98
CA LEU A 484 22.84 -8.30 -7.33
C LEU A 484 23.96 -7.71 -8.19
N MET A 485 24.49 -6.52 -7.86
CA MET A 485 25.73 -6.01 -8.47
C MET A 485 26.91 -6.95 -8.27
N GLY A 486 26.86 -7.87 -7.30
CA GLY A 486 27.85 -8.93 -7.14
C GLY A 486 28.03 -9.82 -8.38
N PHE A 487 27.07 -9.87 -9.30
CA PHE A 487 27.24 -10.54 -10.59
C PHE A 487 28.14 -9.77 -11.58
N SER A 488 28.45 -8.50 -11.32
CA SER A 488 29.42 -7.72 -12.09
C SER A 488 30.85 -8.21 -11.83
N LYS A 489 31.71 -8.20 -12.86
CA LYS A 489 33.16 -8.42 -12.68
C LYS A 489 33.89 -7.18 -12.14
N HIS A 490 33.22 -6.03 -12.13
CA HIS A 490 33.72 -4.77 -11.59
C HIS A 490 32.55 -3.97 -10.96
N PRO A 491 32.01 -4.42 -9.82
CA PRO A 491 30.85 -3.81 -9.15
C PRO A 491 31.14 -2.43 -8.51
N GLY A 492 32.36 -1.90 -8.67
CA GLY A 492 32.77 -0.65 -8.04
C GLY A 492 32.66 -0.70 -6.52
N SER A 493 32.12 0.36 -5.93
CA SER A 493 31.81 0.42 -4.49
C SER A 493 30.41 -0.12 -4.14
N PHE A 494 29.67 -0.67 -5.12
CA PHE A 494 28.30 -1.08 -4.89
C PHE A 494 28.18 -2.45 -4.20
N ALA A 495 29.07 -3.39 -4.52
CA ALA A 495 29.08 -4.74 -3.98
C ALA A 495 30.48 -5.38 -4.11
N THR A 496 30.62 -6.61 -3.63
CA THR A 496 31.77 -7.49 -3.94
C THR A 496 31.35 -8.51 -4.98
N SER A 497 32.21 -8.80 -5.97
CA SER A 497 31.91 -9.82 -6.98
C SER A 497 31.77 -11.20 -6.34
N VAL A 498 30.72 -11.93 -6.73
CA VAL A 498 30.53 -13.32 -6.33
C VAL A 498 31.29 -14.27 -7.26
N PRO A 499 31.57 -15.53 -6.86
CA PRO A 499 32.25 -16.50 -7.72
C PRO A 499 31.59 -16.71 -9.10
N GLY A 500 30.27 -16.51 -9.20
CA GLY A 500 29.49 -16.59 -10.42
C GLY A 500 29.36 -15.29 -11.23
N ALA A 501 30.22 -14.28 -11.00
CA ALA A 501 30.20 -13.03 -11.75
C ALA A 501 30.47 -13.22 -13.25
N ASP A 502 29.70 -12.56 -14.10
CA ASP A 502 29.65 -12.79 -15.55
C ASP A 502 29.82 -11.49 -16.34
N ALA A 503 30.58 -11.53 -17.44
CA ALA A 503 30.78 -10.34 -18.28
C ALA A 503 29.50 -9.93 -19.03
N THR A 504 28.53 -10.84 -19.19
CA THR A 504 27.23 -10.53 -19.77
C THR A 504 26.42 -9.60 -18.85
N PHE A 505 26.54 -9.74 -17.53
CA PHE A 505 25.94 -8.80 -16.58
C PHE A 505 26.47 -7.39 -16.83
N ASP A 506 27.79 -7.25 -16.93
CA ASP A 506 28.46 -5.98 -17.21
C ASP A 506 27.98 -5.38 -18.54
N ALA A 507 27.91 -6.21 -19.59
CA ALA A 507 27.43 -5.77 -20.91
C ALA A 507 25.98 -5.25 -20.91
N ILE A 508 25.14 -5.73 -19.99
CA ILE A 508 23.74 -5.31 -19.85
C ILE A 508 23.63 -4.02 -19.02
N PHE A 509 24.34 -3.93 -17.90
CA PHE A 509 24.13 -2.87 -16.90
C PHE A 509 25.13 -1.71 -16.97
N ASP A 510 26.39 -1.95 -17.36
CA ASP A 510 27.41 -0.89 -17.47
C ASP A 510 27.00 0.30 -18.34
N PRO A 511 26.25 0.14 -19.45
CA PRO A 511 25.80 1.29 -20.23
C PRO A 511 24.96 2.30 -19.43
N PHE A 512 24.33 1.88 -18.33
CA PHE A 512 23.40 2.69 -17.53
C PHE A 512 23.88 2.99 -16.12
N ARG A 513 24.74 2.13 -15.55
CA ARG A 513 25.25 2.26 -14.19
C ARG A 513 25.74 3.67 -13.86
N SER A 514 25.36 4.15 -12.68
CA SER A 514 25.63 5.53 -12.26
C SER A 514 27.12 5.89 -12.10
N ASP A 515 28.00 4.90 -11.91
CA ASP A 515 29.43 5.10 -11.72
C ASP A 515 30.26 5.11 -13.01
N ILE A 516 29.73 4.56 -14.11
CA ILE A 516 30.50 4.35 -15.36
C ILE A 516 29.72 4.68 -16.65
N GLY A 517 28.40 4.60 -16.62
CA GLY A 517 27.51 4.74 -17.78
C GLY A 517 26.64 5.99 -17.72
N GLU A 518 25.60 6.00 -18.56
CA GLU A 518 24.61 7.07 -18.64
C GLU A 518 23.24 6.54 -18.20
N PRO A 519 22.73 6.92 -17.01
CA PRO A 519 21.44 6.46 -16.50
C PRO A 519 20.31 6.59 -17.52
N VAL A 520 19.33 5.69 -17.41
CA VAL A 520 18.12 5.72 -18.23
C VAL A 520 17.29 6.94 -17.86
N THR A 521 16.84 7.64 -18.89
CA THR A 521 16.04 8.86 -18.78
C THR A 521 14.63 8.67 -19.36
N SER A 522 13.75 9.60 -19.07
CA SER A 522 12.41 9.74 -19.68
C SER A 522 12.47 9.81 -21.22
N SER A 523 13.56 10.34 -21.78
CA SER A 523 13.76 10.40 -23.23
C SER A 523 13.99 9.02 -23.86
N ASP A 524 14.61 8.09 -23.12
CA ASP A 524 14.90 6.73 -23.58
C ASP A 524 13.65 5.87 -23.67
N ILE A 525 12.65 6.20 -22.85
CA ILE A 525 11.36 5.50 -22.78
C ILE A 525 10.27 6.21 -23.59
N ALA A 526 10.57 7.33 -24.23
CA ALA A 526 9.64 8.05 -25.09
C ALA A 526 9.19 7.14 -26.24
N GLY A 527 7.87 7.01 -26.41
CA GLY A 527 7.28 6.07 -27.37
C GLY A 527 7.15 4.63 -26.86
N GLY A 528 7.39 4.39 -25.56
CA GLY A 528 7.19 3.11 -24.88
C GLY A 528 8.33 2.11 -25.09
N LEU A 529 8.46 1.14 -24.19
CA LEU A 529 9.41 0.02 -24.28
C LEU A 529 8.67 -1.26 -24.65
N ALA A 530 9.30 -2.14 -25.42
CA ALA A 530 8.79 -3.48 -25.66
C ALA A 530 8.92 -4.34 -24.40
N THR A 531 7.94 -5.22 -24.16
CA THR A 531 8.03 -6.26 -23.14
C THR A 531 8.71 -7.48 -23.76
N LEU A 532 9.90 -7.83 -23.27
CA LEU A 532 10.62 -9.03 -23.71
C LEU A 532 10.03 -10.27 -23.03
N THR A 533 9.87 -11.36 -23.79
CA THR A 533 9.40 -12.65 -23.29
C THR A 533 10.52 -13.66 -23.06
N ASP A 534 11.71 -13.38 -23.61
CA ASP A 534 12.90 -14.21 -23.52
C ASP A 534 14.16 -13.34 -23.64
N GLY A 535 15.31 -13.91 -23.25
CA GLY A 535 16.60 -13.24 -23.26
C GLY A 535 17.40 -13.37 -24.56
N PHE A 536 16.85 -13.94 -25.65
CA PHE A 536 17.65 -14.20 -26.88
C PHE A 536 18.19 -12.94 -27.55
N ALA A 537 17.49 -11.81 -27.36
CA ALA A 537 17.89 -10.52 -27.91
C ALA A 537 18.86 -9.75 -26.99
N CYS A 538 19.27 -10.33 -25.85
CA CYS A 538 20.12 -9.66 -24.87
C CYS A 538 21.58 -10.11 -24.95
N PRO A 539 22.55 -9.19 -24.80
CA PRO A 539 22.37 -7.73 -24.60
C PRO A 539 21.91 -7.00 -25.87
N GLY A 540 21.10 -5.95 -25.67
CA GLY A 540 20.55 -5.15 -26.77
C GLY A 540 21.60 -4.38 -27.60
N SER A 541 21.28 -4.12 -28.86
CA SER A 541 22.21 -3.50 -29.82
C SER A 541 22.16 -1.97 -29.84
N ASP A 542 21.01 -1.38 -29.52
CA ASP A 542 20.75 0.06 -29.47
C ASP A 542 20.32 0.45 -28.04
N ARG A 543 20.29 1.76 -27.74
CA ARG A 543 20.01 2.24 -26.38
C ARG A 543 18.66 1.75 -25.87
N LYS A 544 17.63 1.76 -26.70
CA LYS A 544 16.28 1.34 -26.31
C LYS A 544 16.22 -0.17 -26.05
N SER A 545 16.75 -1.00 -26.95
CA SER A 545 16.80 -2.46 -26.72
C SER A 545 17.69 -2.86 -25.55
N ARG A 546 18.72 -2.06 -25.21
CA ARG A 546 19.51 -2.25 -23.99
C ARG A 546 18.69 -1.97 -22.72
N VAL A 547 17.85 -0.93 -22.72
CA VAL A 547 16.94 -0.66 -21.59
C VAL A 547 15.96 -1.82 -21.42
N GLU A 548 15.38 -2.31 -22.52
CA GLU A 548 14.47 -3.46 -22.52
C GLU A 548 15.15 -4.71 -21.92
N CYS A 549 16.40 -5.00 -22.29
CA CYS A 549 17.19 -6.08 -21.71
C CYS A 549 17.51 -5.88 -20.22
N ALA A 550 17.87 -4.66 -19.81
CA ALA A 550 18.16 -4.37 -18.41
C ALA A 550 16.91 -4.55 -17.52
N VAL A 551 15.73 -4.12 -18.00
CA VAL A 551 14.45 -4.35 -17.34
C VAL A 551 14.15 -5.85 -17.24
N PHE A 552 14.29 -6.60 -18.35
CA PHE A 552 14.05 -8.03 -18.38
C PHE A 552 14.93 -8.79 -17.40
N VAL A 553 16.25 -8.56 -17.46
CA VAL A 553 17.23 -9.27 -16.66
C VAL A 553 17.10 -8.91 -15.18
N LEU A 554 17.03 -7.62 -14.82
CA LEU A 554 16.90 -7.24 -13.41
C LEU A 554 15.58 -7.74 -12.81
N GLY A 555 14.49 -7.67 -13.58
CA GLY A 555 13.20 -8.22 -13.16
C GLY A 555 13.23 -9.74 -12.94
N ASN A 556 13.95 -10.50 -13.78
CA ASN A 556 14.16 -11.94 -13.59
C ASN A 556 14.99 -12.26 -12.35
N LEU A 557 16.11 -11.55 -12.15
CA LEU A 557 16.96 -11.74 -10.98
C LEU A 557 16.19 -11.48 -9.67
N ILE A 558 15.45 -10.37 -9.60
CA ILE A 558 14.68 -10.01 -8.41
C ILE A 558 13.48 -10.95 -8.24
N GLY A 559 12.69 -11.17 -9.28
CA GLY A 559 11.50 -12.03 -9.22
C GLY A 559 11.84 -13.48 -8.90
N GLY A 560 12.92 -14.02 -9.46
CA GLY A 560 13.40 -15.36 -9.15
C GLY A 560 13.93 -15.49 -7.73
N THR A 561 14.67 -14.50 -7.23
CA THR A 561 15.11 -14.45 -5.83
C THR A 561 13.91 -14.37 -4.89
N LEU A 562 12.95 -13.51 -5.19
CA LEU A 562 11.71 -13.36 -4.42
C LEU A 562 10.92 -14.68 -4.36
N SER A 563 10.73 -15.36 -5.49
CA SER A 563 10.04 -16.65 -5.51
C SER A 563 10.79 -17.76 -4.77
N HIS A 564 12.12 -17.71 -4.73
CA HIS A 564 12.92 -18.63 -3.93
C HIS A 564 12.71 -18.42 -2.42
N GLU A 565 12.78 -17.18 -1.94
CA GLU A 565 12.57 -16.87 -0.51
C GLU A 565 11.13 -17.17 -0.05
N ILE A 566 10.14 -16.92 -0.90
CA ILE A 566 8.74 -17.33 -0.63
C ILE A 566 8.62 -18.85 -0.64
N GLY A 567 9.43 -19.55 -1.43
CA GLY A 567 9.53 -21.01 -1.35
C GLY A 567 9.99 -21.47 0.03
N HIS A 568 11.00 -20.84 0.61
CA HIS A 568 11.44 -21.11 1.97
C HIS A 568 10.35 -20.85 3.01
N SER A 569 9.64 -19.72 2.88
CA SER A 569 8.55 -19.37 3.80
C SER A 569 7.39 -20.36 3.71
N LEU A 570 7.13 -20.93 2.53
CA LEU A 570 6.13 -21.99 2.34
C LEU A 570 6.65 -23.40 2.66
N GLY A 571 7.87 -23.55 3.18
CA GLY A 571 8.41 -24.83 3.62
C GLY A 571 8.93 -25.74 2.49
N LEU A 572 9.45 -25.16 1.39
CA LEU A 572 9.88 -25.89 0.19
C LEU A 572 11.37 -26.24 0.10
N ALA A 573 12.17 -26.01 1.13
CA ALA A 573 13.59 -26.38 1.04
C ALA A 573 13.79 -27.89 0.86
N ASN A 574 12.94 -28.68 1.54
CA ASN A 574 12.85 -30.12 1.40
C ASN A 574 11.52 -30.62 2.03
N PRO A 575 10.36 -30.48 1.38
CA PRO A 575 9.05 -30.66 2.01
C PRO A 575 8.81 -32.06 2.63
N TYR A 576 9.68 -33.03 2.35
CA TYR A 576 9.60 -34.41 2.83
C TYR A 576 10.85 -34.92 3.58
N MET A 577 11.92 -34.12 3.77
CA MET A 577 13.13 -34.50 4.55
C MET A 577 13.80 -33.28 5.23
N GLU A 578 14.88 -33.48 5.99
CA GLU A 578 15.67 -32.35 6.53
C GLU A 578 16.58 -31.73 5.45
N GLY A 579 16.55 -30.40 5.28
CA GLY A 579 17.42 -29.67 4.34
C GLY A 579 17.08 -28.18 4.23
N PHE A 580 17.96 -27.43 3.55
CA PHE A 580 17.81 -26.00 3.26
C PHE A 580 17.70 -25.70 1.76
N HIS A 581 18.07 -26.64 0.88
CA HIS A 581 18.01 -26.53 -0.58
C HIS A 581 17.93 -27.94 -1.18
N ASN A 582 17.61 -28.01 -2.48
CA ASN A 582 17.74 -29.24 -3.25
C ASN A 582 19.18 -29.79 -3.22
N ALA A 583 19.31 -31.11 -3.28
CA ALA A 583 20.61 -31.75 -3.35
C ALA A 583 21.19 -31.65 -4.78
N GLY A 584 22.31 -30.95 -4.92
CA GLY A 584 23.02 -30.78 -6.19
C GLY A 584 22.64 -29.51 -6.95
N ASP A 585 23.14 -29.40 -8.17
CA ASP A 585 22.85 -28.33 -9.13
C ASP A 585 22.21 -28.98 -10.35
N ALA A 586 20.92 -28.72 -10.59
CA ALA A 586 20.26 -29.15 -11.81
C ALA A 586 19.64 -27.96 -12.55
N PRO A 587 19.65 -27.98 -13.89
CA PRO A 587 19.20 -26.84 -14.68
C PRO A 587 17.81 -26.37 -14.28
N ALA A 588 17.68 -25.05 -14.09
CA ALA A 588 16.42 -24.36 -13.84
C ALA A 588 15.70 -24.72 -12.53
N ARG A 589 16.36 -25.39 -11.57
CA ARG A 589 15.76 -25.63 -10.26
C ARG A 589 15.75 -24.36 -9.43
N LEU A 590 14.56 -23.91 -9.07
CA LEU A 590 14.41 -22.66 -8.35
C LEU A 590 15.01 -22.72 -6.94
N MET A 591 14.82 -23.84 -6.22
CA MET A 591 15.26 -24.04 -4.83
C MET A 591 16.70 -24.59 -4.70
N ASP A 592 17.49 -24.56 -5.76
CA ASP A 592 18.93 -24.85 -5.68
C ASP A 592 19.67 -23.72 -4.96
N ALA A 593 20.81 -24.04 -4.33
CA ALA A 593 21.53 -23.09 -3.52
C ALA A 593 22.03 -21.88 -4.32
N GLY A 594 22.11 -20.74 -3.63
CA GLY A 594 22.45 -19.45 -4.23
C GLY A 594 23.71 -19.48 -5.14
N GLY A 595 24.76 -20.14 -4.67
CA GLY A 595 26.06 -20.24 -5.36
C GLY A 595 26.10 -21.21 -6.52
N ASP A 596 25.11 -22.10 -6.64
CA ASP A 596 25.07 -23.16 -7.65
C ASP A 596 24.36 -22.69 -8.93
N ARG A 597 23.46 -21.70 -8.82
CA ARG A 597 22.73 -21.16 -9.97
C ARG A 597 23.48 -19.98 -10.63
N PRO A 598 24.03 -20.13 -11.85
CA PRO A 598 24.81 -19.09 -12.52
C PRO A 598 23.95 -17.90 -12.96
N PHE A 599 24.59 -16.74 -13.20
CA PHE A 599 23.91 -15.52 -13.66
C PHE A 599 23.03 -15.75 -14.88
N ASN A 600 23.55 -16.41 -15.93
CA ASN A 600 22.83 -16.57 -17.20
C ASN A 600 21.52 -17.35 -17.03
N GLU A 601 21.50 -18.35 -16.14
CA GLU A 601 20.29 -19.09 -15.81
C GLU A 601 19.29 -18.21 -15.05
N ARG A 602 19.73 -17.51 -13.99
CA ARG A 602 18.88 -16.61 -13.21
C ARG A 602 18.31 -15.46 -14.04
N ALA A 603 19.06 -15.02 -15.04
CA ALA A 603 18.71 -13.94 -15.96
C ALA A 603 17.85 -14.41 -17.15
N GLU A 604 17.69 -15.73 -17.36
CA GLU A 604 16.99 -16.34 -18.50
C GLU A 604 17.60 -15.95 -19.86
N LEU A 605 18.93 -15.93 -19.93
CA LEU A 605 19.70 -15.60 -21.12
C LEU A 605 20.07 -16.86 -21.92
N ASP A 606 20.43 -16.69 -23.19
CA ASP A 606 20.94 -17.74 -24.07
C ASP A 606 20.05 -19.00 -24.18
N GLY A 607 18.73 -18.82 -24.04
CA GLY A 607 17.75 -19.91 -24.11
C GLY A 607 17.71 -20.80 -22.86
N THR A 608 18.28 -20.34 -21.75
CA THR A 608 18.07 -20.97 -20.44
C THR A 608 16.59 -20.92 -20.06
N ALA A 609 16.11 -22.01 -19.46
CA ALA A 609 14.73 -22.11 -19.03
C ALA A 609 14.48 -21.26 -17.77
N PRO A 610 13.26 -20.74 -17.57
CA PRO A 610 12.86 -20.11 -16.32
C PRO A 610 13.09 -21.01 -15.12
N GLY A 611 13.37 -20.42 -13.95
CA GLY A 611 13.41 -21.16 -12.69
C GLY A 611 12.05 -21.78 -12.33
N GLU A 612 12.04 -23.07 -12.03
CA GLU A 612 10.85 -23.86 -11.72
C GLU A 612 11.06 -24.70 -10.45
N PHE A 613 9.96 -24.98 -9.76
CA PHE A 613 9.92 -25.98 -8.69
C PHE A 613 10.03 -27.39 -9.28
N CYS A 614 10.74 -28.30 -8.59
CA CYS A 614 10.73 -29.72 -8.94
C CYS A 614 9.35 -30.35 -8.65
N ASP A 615 9.14 -31.60 -9.10
CA ASP A 615 7.81 -32.22 -9.06
C ASP A 615 7.27 -32.36 -7.63
N ASP A 616 8.13 -32.77 -6.68
CA ASP A 616 7.73 -32.98 -5.28
C ASP A 616 7.43 -31.64 -4.56
N GLU A 617 8.21 -30.59 -4.82
CA GLU A 617 7.93 -29.23 -4.33
C GLU A 617 6.59 -28.69 -4.86
N TYR A 618 6.34 -28.88 -6.15
CA TYR A 618 5.13 -28.39 -6.79
C TYR A 618 3.88 -29.16 -6.35
N GLU A 619 3.98 -30.48 -6.14
CA GLU A 619 2.91 -31.28 -5.57
C GLU A 619 2.57 -30.82 -4.14
N TYR A 620 3.59 -30.61 -3.30
CA TYR A 620 3.40 -30.08 -1.96
C TYR A 620 2.70 -28.71 -1.97
N LEU A 621 3.14 -27.76 -2.82
CA LEU A 621 2.48 -26.46 -2.96
C LEU A 621 1.00 -26.59 -3.33
N ARG A 622 0.65 -27.50 -4.25
CA ARG A 622 -0.75 -27.73 -4.64
C ARG A 622 -1.57 -28.42 -3.54
N GLN A 623 -0.92 -29.12 -2.62
CA GLN A 623 -1.57 -29.70 -1.46
C GLN A 623 -1.94 -28.62 -0.43
N ILE A 624 -1.00 -27.73 -0.09
CA ILE A 624 -1.21 -26.72 0.96
C ILE A 624 -1.93 -25.46 0.45
N LEU A 625 -1.82 -25.15 -0.84
CA LEU A 625 -2.46 -24.01 -1.51
C LEU A 625 -3.22 -24.48 -2.76
N PRO A 626 -4.29 -25.28 -2.58
CA PRO A 626 -5.02 -25.92 -3.67
C PRO A 626 -5.70 -24.90 -4.60
N SER A 627 -5.45 -25.04 -5.90
CA SER A 627 -6.04 -24.21 -6.96
C SER A 627 -6.99 -25.02 -7.86
N SER A 628 -8.04 -24.35 -8.35
CA SER A 628 -8.91 -24.88 -9.40
C SER A 628 -8.29 -24.78 -10.79
N GLU A 629 -7.19 -24.03 -10.96
CA GLU A 629 -6.43 -24.00 -12.20
C GLU A 629 -5.74 -25.37 -12.43
N ALA A 630 -5.86 -25.88 -13.66
CA ALA A 630 -5.16 -27.08 -14.07
C ALA A 630 -3.64 -26.88 -13.91
N ALA A 631 -2.94 -27.92 -13.46
CA ALA A 631 -1.49 -27.88 -13.39
C ALA A 631 -0.91 -27.60 -14.80
N PRO A 632 0.12 -26.74 -14.91
CA PRO A 632 0.73 -26.45 -16.19
C PRO A 632 1.41 -27.71 -16.71
N GLN A 633 1.31 -27.95 -18.02
CA GLN A 633 1.93 -29.09 -18.70
C GLN A 633 3.43 -28.85 -18.88
N VAL A 634 4.16 -28.92 -17.77
CA VAL A 634 5.60 -28.74 -17.71
C VAL A 634 6.21 -30.03 -17.17
N GLN A 635 7.23 -30.54 -17.86
CA GLN A 635 7.95 -31.73 -17.42
C GLN A 635 8.95 -31.34 -16.32
N ARG A 636 8.58 -31.58 -15.07
CA ARG A 636 9.44 -31.36 -13.91
C ARG A 636 10.29 -32.60 -13.66
N ALA A 637 11.55 -32.42 -13.29
CA ALA A 637 12.34 -33.50 -12.73
C ALA A 637 11.93 -33.74 -11.28
N SER A 638 12.14 -34.96 -10.77
CA SER A 638 12.07 -35.20 -9.32
C SER A 638 13.15 -34.37 -8.62
N CYS A 639 12.90 -34.05 -7.35
CA CYS A 639 13.88 -33.38 -6.51
C CYS A 639 15.08 -34.30 -6.16
N PHE A 640 14.94 -35.63 -6.33
CA PHE A 640 15.92 -36.66 -5.91
C PHE A 640 16.48 -37.55 -7.03
#